data_AF-A0A6L8DVC8-F1
#
_entry.id   AF-A0A6L8DVC8-F1
#
_cell.length_a   1.000
_cell.length_b   1.000
_cell.length_c   1.000
_cell.angle_alpha   90.00
_cell.angle_beta   90.00
_cell.angle_gamma   90.00
#
_symmetry.space_group_name_H-M   'P 1'
#
loop_
_entity.id
_entity.type
_entity.pdbx_description
1 polymer ?
#
loop_
_entity_poly.entity_id
_entity_poly.type
_entity_poly.pdbx_seq_one_letter_code
_entity_poly.pdbx_strand_id
1 'polypeptide(L)'
;MSPWPTRPAAQEEIAAAGRNASAAWLAALPPEPAFVCGTPELVARQTWSGVTRIPLLRMADAEEEESPDGRPLWFDPQPRLIRADSNEGLAFDYFLIAGDIETVEFERWSSAAGEVVTENWTRTETRTFFGRLVTTFNPSWTGAELWDAIGRRRRGFDSPFVYFGTLKIPKPVEADNETEEDETEEDEFERVHIRLPVVPLNLPESRVVRIGDSMQYASHVVNMVVGGFGNERVRGDDYDFELQEVTKAFYEVFPDVYDSIAIVTAEQHPSSKFSAYHWNVRNPIKGLGRDEFDYTDYFGSRGALRSVEFYRDAQFTATWTSNHEIGHQWADYWDWTEITEGIERKGWGPGSHTPLLFPGEVLLGAVLRPIRRVARAGGGDENESASYVIERTPAPSVYHPTLLYRMGLIGAEEVPEMVVFEDQAQFDEESATAPGIGTAVEGETTTVHIGDILGQHGTRSGPVDDAWRRVTIVVSRNALLSPEEMDYWNFFAARHEARSGATTFGGMPAFFEATGGRATLDTSVERYDGSRIVNVPPLQVSDVPIDPGEFRGVQLDDEIPGSMTVGETIMFIGTITSSDAPDVVEVCVHQVHTGGPVDDEGSDIRVVTTCDEPAGNHFSMSLTFDRASRYGLEVSLKVQADDTDEPDVTRSSFMTGITVR
;
A
#
# COMPACT_ATOMS: atom_id res chain seq x y z
N MET A 1 -5.45 -16.03 -62.56
CA MET A 1 -4.40 -15.46 -61.70
C MET A 1 -4.63 -13.96 -61.65
N SER A 2 -5.27 -13.48 -60.58
CA SER A 2 -5.29 -12.07 -60.16
C SER A 2 -5.18 -12.08 -58.64
N PRO A 3 -4.31 -11.26 -58.03
CA PRO A 3 -4.04 -11.31 -56.60
C PRO A 3 -5.06 -10.48 -55.81
N TRP A 4 -5.28 -10.92 -54.57
CA TRP A 4 -6.06 -10.25 -53.54
C TRP A 4 -5.42 -8.93 -53.11
N PRO A 5 -6.21 -7.91 -52.72
CA PRO A 5 -5.66 -6.66 -52.21
C PRO A 5 -5.26 -6.81 -50.73
N THR A 6 -4.06 -6.34 -50.41
CA THR A 6 -3.50 -6.20 -49.07
C THR A 6 -4.19 -5.09 -48.29
N ARG A 7 -4.70 -5.39 -47.09
CA ARG A 7 -5.02 -4.42 -46.03
C ARG A 7 -3.79 -4.27 -45.11
N PRO A 8 -3.22 -3.06 -44.94
CA PRO A 8 -2.54 -2.78 -43.66
C PRO A 8 -2.72 -1.36 -43.05
N ALA A 9 -3.36 -0.38 -43.69
CA ALA A 9 -3.31 1.00 -43.18
C ALA A 9 -4.29 1.33 -42.02
N ALA A 10 -5.46 0.70 -41.96
CA ALA A 10 -6.48 1.04 -40.96
C ALA A 10 -6.19 0.50 -39.54
N GLN A 11 -5.37 -0.54 -39.40
CA GLN A 11 -5.02 -1.10 -38.09
C GLN A 11 -3.95 -0.28 -37.35
N GLU A 12 -3.05 0.41 -38.07
CA GLU A 12 -2.01 1.24 -37.43
C GLU A 12 -2.57 2.54 -36.87
N GLU A 13 -3.54 3.16 -37.54
CA GLU A 13 -4.19 4.42 -37.10
C GLU A 13 -5.09 4.21 -35.86
N ILE A 14 -5.79 3.06 -35.81
CA ILE A 14 -6.60 2.66 -34.65
C ILE A 14 -5.71 2.28 -33.46
N ALA A 15 -4.57 1.60 -33.69
CA ALA A 15 -3.61 1.28 -32.65
C ALA A 15 -2.93 2.53 -32.05
N ALA A 16 -2.73 3.59 -32.84
CA ALA A 16 -2.23 4.88 -32.35
C ALA A 16 -3.26 5.62 -31.49
N ALA A 17 -4.54 5.65 -31.91
CA ALA A 17 -5.63 6.22 -31.11
C ALA A 17 -5.86 5.45 -29.79
N GLY A 18 -5.76 4.12 -29.82
CA GLY A 18 -5.87 3.27 -28.63
C GLY A 18 -4.73 3.48 -27.62
N ARG A 19 -3.49 3.75 -28.10
CA ARG A 19 -2.34 4.07 -27.23
C ARG A 19 -2.55 5.39 -26.48
N ASN A 20 -2.94 6.44 -27.19
CA ASN A 20 -3.20 7.76 -26.57
C ASN A 20 -4.38 7.72 -25.59
N ALA A 21 -5.43 6.93 -25.89
CA ALA A 21 -6.59 6.77 -25.00
C ALA A 21 -6.33 5.87 -23.77
N SER A 22 -5.26 5.06 -23.76
CA SER A 22 -4.84 4.30 -22.57
C SER A 22 -3.98 5.15 -21.61
N ALA A 23 -3.06 5.96 -22.16
CA ALA A 23 -2.22 6.86 -21.37
C ALA A 23 -3.02 8.03 -20.77
N ALA A 24 -3.87 8.69 -21.58
CA ALA A 24 -4.76 9.75 -21.11
C ALA A 24 -5.78 9.25 -20.05
N TRP A 25 -6.19 7.98 -20.12
CA TRP A 25 -7.11 7.38 -19.15
C TRP A 25 -6.44 7.11 -17.80
N LEU A 26 -5.18 6.65 -17.78
CA LEU A 26 -4.39 6.55 -16.54
C LEU A 26 -4.15 7.92 -15.89
N ALA A 27 -4.06 8.97 -16.71
CA ALA A 27 -3.94 10.35 -16.25
C ALA A 27 -5.27 10.98 -15.79
N ALA A 28 -6.42 10.44 -16.21
CA ALA A 28 -7.75 11.01 -15.91
C ALA A 28 -8.36 10.53 -14.58
N LEU A 29 -7.79 9.50 -13.94
CA LEU A 29 -8.18 9.15 -12.58
C LEU A 29 -7.59 10.18 -11.61
N PRO A 30 -8.35 10.66 -10.61
CA PRO A 30 -7.74 11.48 -9.56
C PRO A 30 -6.60 10.67 -8.95
N PRO A 31 -5.42 11.31 -8.75
CA PRO A 31 -4.23 10.62 -8.29
C PRO A 31 -4.57 9.87 -7.00
N GLU A 32 -4.14 8.62 -6.93
CA GLU A 32 -4.24 7.90 -5.65
C GLU A 32 -3.41 8.67 -4.62
N PRO A 33 -3.96 8.91 -3.42
CA PRO A 33 -3.20 9.56 -2.37
C PRO A 33 -1.93 8.78 -2.08
N ALA A 34 -0.87 9.53 -1.78
CA ALA A 34 0.40 8.98 -1.35
C ALA A 34 0.19 7.94 -0.23
N PHE A 35 1.00 6.89 -0.26
CA PHE A 35 1.27 6.17 0.97
C PHE A 35 2.00 7.12 1.94
N VAL A 36 1.54 7.16 3.18
CA VAL A 36 2.07 8.01 4.25
C VAL A 36 2.30 7.10 5.45
N CYS A 37 3.50 7.05 6.04
CA CYS A 37 3.77 6.22 7.21
C CYS A 37 3.90 7.06 8.48
N GLY A 38 3.49 6.54 9.63
CA GLY A 38 3.79 7.17 10.92
C GLY A 38 5.03 6.56 11.55
N THR A 39 5.80 7.36 12.29
CA THR A 39 6.94 6.85 13.08
C THR A 39 6.84 7.31 14.54
N PRO A 40 5.97 6.68 15.33
CA PRO A 40 5.74 7.13 16.69
C PRO A 40 6.95 6.88 17.58
N GLU A 41 7.47 7.94 18.20
CA GLU A 41 8.49 7.82 19.24
C GLU A 41 7.88 7.63 20.63
N LEU A 42 8.44 6.69 21.39
CA LEU A 42 8.13 6.53 22.82
C LEU A 42 8.88 7.60 23.61
N VAL A 43 8.20 8.70 23.91
CA VAL A 43 8.71 9.60 24.95
C VAL A 43 8.20 9.09 26.29
N ALA A 44 9.11 8.50 27.07
CA ALA A 44 8.84 8.23 28.47
C ALA A 44 8.71 9.56 29.22
N ARG A 45 7.50 10.14 29.29
CA ARG A 45 7.24 11.28 30.18
C ARG A 45 7.30 10.78 31.63
N GLN A 46 8.36 11.16 32.34
CA GLN A 46 8.46 10.96 33.78
C GLN A 46 7.45 11.86 34.49
N THR A 47 6.24 11.36 34.77
CA THR A 47 5.32 12.08 35.66
C THR A 47 5.78 11.90 37.11
N TRP A 48 6.27 12.99 37.70
CA TRP A 48 6.74 13.05 39.08
C TRP A 48 5.54 13.04 40.06
N SER A 49 4.98 11.87 40.35
CA SER A 49 3.87 11.76 41.33
C SER A 49 3.92 10.50 42.22
N GLY A 50 5.11 10.07 42.64
CA GLY A 50 5.31 9.31 43.90
C GLY A 50 4.56 7.98 44.13
N VAL A 51 3.73 7.50 43.21
CA VAL A 51 2.93 6.28 43.31
C VAL A 51 2.93 5.60 41.95
N THR A 52 3.58 4.43 41.88
CA THR A 52 3.69 3.53 40.71
C THR A 52 4.30 4.17 39.45
N ARG A 53 5.53 3.77 39.13
CA ARG A 53 6.22 4.11 37.87
C ARG A 53 5.52 3.42 36.70
N ILE A 54 4.47 4.02 36.16
CA ILE A 54 3.98 3.68 34.83
C ILE A 54 4.48 4.80 33.93
N PRO A 55 5.41 4.55 32.99
CA PRO A 55 5.66 5.53 31.95
C PRO A 55 4.34 5.74 31.21
N LEU A 56 3.78 6.95 31.30
CA LEU A 56 2.78 7.39 30.33
C LEU A 56 3.56 7.58 29.03
N LEU A 57 3.58 6.50 28.24
CA LEU A 57 4.11 6.50 26.90
C LEU A 57 3.08 7.24 26.05
N ARG A 58 3.34 8.52 25.78
CA ARG A 58 2.64 9.30 24.76
C ARG A 58 3.63 9.57 23.63
N MET A 59 3.08 9.77 22.44
CA MET A 59 3.87 10.25 21.31
C MET A 59 4.45 11.63 21.63
N ALA A 60 5.66 11.89 21.15
CA ALA A 60 6.40 13.12 21.42
C ALA A 60 5.56 14.38 21.16
N ASP A 61 4.69 14.31 20.14
CA ASP A 61 3.92 15.44 19.61
C ASP A 61 2.43 15.43 19.99
N ALA A 62 2.00 14.48 20.84
CA ALA A 62 0.64 14.50 21.38
C ALA A 62 0.54 15.57 22.48
N GLU A 63 0.45 16.83 22.06
CA GLU A 63 -0.21 17.84 22.90
C GLU A 63 -1.62 17.34 23.21
N GLU A 64 -2.09 17.63 24.42
CA GLU A 64 -3.32 17.10 25.00
C GLU A 64 -4.56 17.75 24.37
N GLU A 65 -4.57 17.91 23.06
CA GLU A 65 -5.73 18.35 22.30
C GLU A 65 -6.64 17.16 22.09
N GLU A 66 -7.84 17.25 22.69
CA GLU A 66 -8.96 16.43 22.26
C GLU A 66 -9.02 16.49 20.74
N SER A 67 -9.18 15.34 20.08
CA SER A 67 -9.33 15.27 18.63
C SER A 67 -10.23 16.40 18.10
N PRO A 68 -9.99 17.04 16.96
CA PRO A 68 -10.96 17.98 16.42
C PRO A 68 -12.30 17.29 16.12
N ASP A 69 -13.40 18.04 16.24
CA ASP A 69 -14.69 17.62 15.68
C ASP A 69 -14.56 17.46 14.16
N GLY A 70 -15.37 16.59 13.55
CA GLY A 70 -15.30 16.28 12.12
C GLY A 70 -14.37 15.11 11.77
N ARG A 71 -13.46 14.70 12.66
CA ARG A 71 -12.53 13.61 12.38
C ARG A 71 -13.23 12.24 12.26
N PRO A 72 -12.94 11.44 11.22
CA PRO A 72 -13.58 10.16 11.04
C PRO A 72 -12.85 9.10 11.87
N LEU A 73 -13.61 8.22 12.51
CA LEU A 73 -13.08 7.23 13.45
C LEU A 73 -12.99 5.86 12.78
N TRP A 74 -14.12 5.32 12.37
CA TRP A 74 -14.20 4.03 11.69
C TRP A 74 -15.56 3.85 11.02
N PHE A 75 -15.65 2.87 10.12
CA PHE A 75 -16.90 2.39 9.54
C PHE A 75 -16.78 0.91 9.19
N ASP A 76 -17.92 0.23 9.08
CA ASP A 76 -18.02 -1.18 8.74
C ASP A 76 -18.67 -1.34 7.36
N PRO A 77 -17.91 -1.58 6.28
CA PRO A 77 -18.48 -1.80 4.96
C PRO A 77 -19.23 -3.12 4.87
N GLN A 78 -20.40 -3.12 4.23
CA GLN A 78 -21.22 -4.30 3.96
C GLN A 78 -21.44 -4.43 2.45
N PRO A 79 -20.86 -5.46 1.79
CA PRO A 79 -19.93 -6.45 2.34
C PRO A 79 -18.55 -5.84 2.69
N ARG A 80 -17.78 -6.47 3.59
CA ARG A 80 -16.43 -6.02 3.95
C ARG A 80 -15.38 -6.27 2.87
N LEU A 81 -15.61 -7.29 2.05
CA LEU A 81 -14.79 -7.65 0.91
C LEU A 81 -15.61 -7.51 -0.36
N ILE A 82 -15.09 -6.77 -1.34
CA ILE A 82 -15.75 -6.60 -2.63
C ILE A 82 -15.19 -7.63 -3.60
N ARG A 83 -16.05 -8.47 -4.18
CA ARG A 83 -15.65 -9.41 -5.24
C ARG A 83 -15.74 -8.73 -6.60
N ALA A 84 -14.81 -9.02 -7.50
CA ALA A 84 -14.77 -8.49 -8.87
C ALA A 84 -16.04 -8.80 -9.71
N ASP A 85 -16.71 -9.90 -9.39
CA ASP A 85 -17.88 -10.44 -10.09
C ASP A 85 -19.22 -10.14 -9.39
N SER A 86 -19.18 -9.58 -8.19
CA SER A 86 -20.39 -9.33 -7.40
C SER A 86 -21.29 -8.30 -8.08
N ASN A 87 -22.60 -8.36 -7.87
CA ASN A 87 -23.53 -7.27 -8.19
C ASN A 87 -24.23 -6.76 -6.91
N GLU A 88 -23.70 -7.12 -5.75
CA GLU A 88 -24.21 -6.67 -4.46
C GLU A 88 -23.94 -5.18 -4.28
N GLY A 89 -24.86 -4.51 -3.58
CA GLY A 89 -24.66 -3.12 -3.17
C GLY A 89 -23.61 -2.99 -2.08
N LEU A 90 -23.25 -1.75 -1.79
CA LEU A 90 -22.35 -1.39 -0.69
C LEU A 90 -23.13 -0.56 0.31
N ALA A 91 -23.02 -0.85 1.60
CA ALA A 91 -23.43 0.06 2.66
C ALA A 91 -22.27 0.31 3.61
N PHE A 92 -22.19 1.51 4.19
CA PHE A 92 -21.32 1.76 5.33
C PHE A 92 -22.17 1.75 6.58
N ASP A 93 -21.99 0.74 7.41
CA ASP A 93 -22.59 0.70 8.73
C ASP A 93 -21.69 1.43 9.71
N TYR A 94 -22.30 2.23 10.58
CA TYR A 94 -21.61 2.94 11.66
C TYR A 94 -20.45 3.81 11.15
N PHE A 95 -20.66 4.61 10.10
CA PHE A 95 -19.63 5.58 9.73
C PHE A 95 -19.55 6.68 10.79
N LEU A 96 -18.58 6.56 11.68
CA LEU A 96 -18.46 7.37 12.88
C LEU A 96 -17.55 8.58 12.67
N ILE A 97 -18.05 9.75 13.04
CA ILE A 97 -17.32 11.01 13.01
C ILE A 97 -17.38 11.66 14.39
N ALA A 98 -16.23 12.10 14.92
CA ALA A 98 -16.17 12.80 16.21
C ALA A 98 -16.96 14.13 16.13
N GLY A 99 -17.74 14.45 17.15
CA GLY A 99 -18.51 15.70 17.22
C GLY A 99 -19.98 15.59 16.83
N ASP A 100 -20.67 16.73 16.94
CA ASP A 100 -22.09 16.92 16.58
C ASP A 100 -22.25 17.43 15.15
N ILE A 101 -21.98 16.55 14.18
CA ILE A 101 -21.99 16.90 12.76
C ILE A 101 -23.35 16.55 12.16
N GLU A 102 -24.05 17.51 11.56
CA GLU A 102 -25.36 17.25 10.95
C GLU A 102 -25.24 16.63 9.55
N THR A 103 -24.30 17.15 8.76
CA THR A 103 -24.07 16.76 7.38
C THR A 103 -22.59 16.68 7.05
N VAL A 104 -22.23 15.78 6.15
CA VAL A 104 -20.90 15.72 5.52
C VAL A 104 -21.03 15.55 4.02
N GLU A 105 -20.02 16.00 3.28
CA GLU A 105 -19.93 15.81 1.83
C GLU A 105 -19.03 14.61 1.50
N PHE A 106 -19.48 13.79 0.55
CA PHE A 106 -18.71 12.67 0.02
C PHE A 106 -18.62 12.77 -1.49
N GLU A 107 -17.41 12.71 -2.02
CA GLU A 107 -17.12 12.79 -3.45
C GLU A 107 -16.71 11.42 -3.98
N ARG A 108 -17.32 11.00 -5.08
CA ARG A 108 -16.86 9.82 -5.84
C ARG A 108 -16.95 10.08 -7.33
N TRP A 109 -16.19 9.31 -8.09
CA TRP A 109 -16.31 9.33 -9.54
C TRP A 109 -17.64 8.69 -9.98
N SER A 110 -18.28 9.23 -11.02
CA SER A 110 -19.36 8.56 -11.74
C SER A 110 -19.11 8.55 -13.24
N SER A 111 -19.09 7.37 -13.85
CA SER A 111 -18.99 7.24 -15.32
C SER A 111 -20.25 7.76 -16.00
N ALA A 112 -21.41 7.57 -15.38
CA ALA A 112 -22.68 8.08 -15.92
C ALA A 112 -22.71 9.61 -16.00
N ALA A 113 -22.06 10.31 -15.05
CA ALA A 113 -21.92 11.76 -15.08
C ALA A 113 -20.68 12.24 -15.87
N GLY A 114 -19.68 11.37 -16.04
CA GLY A 114 -18.40 11.74 -16.63
C GLY A 114 -17.54 12.64 -15.74
N GLU A 115 -17.89 12.77 -14.45
CA GLU A 115 -17.28 13.69 -13.50
C GLU A 115 -17.35 13.16 -12.06
N VAL A 116 -16.78 13.91 -11.13
CA VAL A 116 -16.93 13.66 -9.68
C VAL A 116 -18.32 14.11 -9.26
N VAL A 117 -19.07 13.20 -8.62
CA VAL A 117 -20.37 13.49 -8.01
C VAL A 117 -20.19 13.72 -6.51
N THR A 118 -20.86 14.75 -6.00
CA THR A 118 -20.89 15.09 -4.57
C THR A 118 -22.21 14.65 -3.95
N GLU A 119 -22.12 13.84 -2.91
CA GLU A 119 -23.22 13.34 -2.10
C GLU A 119 -23.23 14.05 -0.75
N ASN A 120 -24.42 14.41 -0.26
CA ASN A 120 -24.60 14.95 1.07
C ASN A 120 -25.14 13.85 1.98
N TRP A 121 -24.33 13.40 2.94
CA TRP A 121 -24.77 12.45 3.94
C TRP A 121 -25.38 13.18 5.12
N THR A 122 -26.59 12.80 5.50
CA THR A 122 -27.25 13.32 6.71
C THR A 122 -27.04 12.35 7.86
N ARG A 123 -26.76 12.90 9.03
CA ARG A 123 -26.62 12.13 10.26
C ARG A 123 -27.85 11.24 10.50
N THR A 124 -27.58 10.00 10.85
CA THR A 124 -28.60 9.00 11.19
C THR A 124 -28.83 8.89 12.70
N GLU A 125 -27.77 8.98 13.50
CA GLU A 125 -27.84 8.98 14.96
C GLU A 125 -26.61 9.65 15.58
N THR A 126 -26.69 9.91 16.89
CA THR A 126 -25.54 10.30 17.72
C THR A 126 -25.32 9.29 18.83
N ARG A 127 -24.06 9.13 19.20
CA ARG A 127 -23.59 8.27 20.29
C ARG A 127 -22.67 9.08 21.19
N THR A 128 -22.41 8.57 22.38
CA THR A 128 -21.40 9.15 23.26
C THR A 128 -20.33 8.12 23.54
N PHE A 129 -19.12 8.40 23.09
CA PHE A 129 -17.93 7.69 23.54
C PHE A 129 -17.23 8.58 24.53
N PHE A 130 -16.94 8.05 25.71
CA PHE A 130 -16.04 8.72 26.63
C PHE A 130 -16.46 10.12 27.12
N GLY A 131 -17.76 10.43 27.02
CA GLY A 131 -18.33 11.73 27.36
C GLY A 131 -18.47 12.68 26.17
N ARG A 132 -17.88 12.32 25.02
CA ARG A 132 -17.91 13.10 23.78
C ARG A 132 -18.90 12.54 22.78
N LEU A 133 -19.60 13.44 22.08
CA LEU A 133 -20.54 13.06 21.04
C LEU A 133 -19.80 12.53 19.81
N VAL A 134 -20.37 11.49 19.21
CA VAL A 134 -19.92 10.91 17.95
C VAL A 134 -21.15 10.78 17.07
N THR A 135 -21.06 11.33 15.87
CA THR A 135 -22.09 11.28 14.86
C THR A 135 -21.96 10.01 14.02
N THR A 136 -23.08 9.41 13.65
CA THR A 136 -23.13 8.23 12.78
C THR A 136 -23.82 8.53 11.46
N PHE A 137 -23.20 8.10 10.35
CA PHE A 137 -23.79 8.07 9.02
C PHE A 137 -23.91 6.61 8.54
N ASN A 138 -24.96 6.31 7.76
CA ASN A 138 -25.17 4.99 7.17
C ASN A 138 -25.53 5.10 5.68
N PRO A 139 -24.64 5.59 4.81
CA PRO A 139 -24.89 5.68 3.36
C PRO A 139 -24.91 4.29 2.72
N SER A 140 -25.59 4.19 1.58
CA SER A 140 -25.69 2.95 0.81
C SER A 140 -25.77 3.23 -0.70
N TRP A 141 -25.18 2.34 -1.49
CA TRP A 141 -25.12 2.37 -2.93
C TRP A 141 -25.59 1.03 -3.51
N THR A 142 -26.24 1.07 -4.65
CA THR A 142 -26.56 -0.12 -5.43
C THR A 142 -25.29 -0.75 -6.00
N GLY A 143 -25.36 -2.02 -6.41
CA GLY A 143 -24.22 -2.68 -7.06
C GLY A 143 -23.76 -1.93 -8.32
N ALA A 144 -24.72 -1.40 -9.10
CA ALA A 144 -24.40 -0.59 -10.28
C ALA A 144 -23.61 0.68 -9.94
N GLU A 145 -23.97 1.39 -8.87
CA GLU A 145 -23.25 2.59 -8.41
C GLU A 145 -21.87 2.27 -7.84
N LEU A 146 -21.76 1.19 -7.06
CA LEU A 146 -20.46 0.70 -6.56
C LEU A 146 -19.52 0.46 -7.74
N TRP A 147 -20.00 -0.27 -8.75
CA TRP A 147 -19.20 -0.60 -9.92
C TRP A 147 -18.88 0.57 -10.82
N ASP A 148 -19.81 1.52 -10.94
CA ASP A 148 -19.56 2.76 -11.65
C ASP A 148 -18.34 3.50 -11.04
N ALA A 149 -18.23 3.47 -9.71
CA ALA A 149 -17.12 4.08 -8.98
C ALA A 149 -15.82 3.28 -9.06
N ILE A 150 -15.86 1.95 -8.90
CA ILE A 150 -14.64 1.12 -8.77
C ILE A 150 -14.22 0.42 -10.08
N GLY A 151 -15.08 0.34 -11.09
CA GLY A 151 -14.82 -0.41 -12.33
C GLY A 151 -13.61 0.10 -13.11
N ARG A 152 -13.30 1.39 -12.96
CA ARG A 152 -12.13 2.06 -13.54
C ARG A 152 -10.86 1.92 -12.71
N ARG A 153 -10.94 1.36 -11.50
CA ARG A 153 -9.79 1.22 -10.61
C ARG A 153 -9.08 -0.10 -10.88
N ARG A 154 -7.76 -0.05 -10.73
CA ARG A 154 -6.90 -1.24 -10.73
C ARG A 154 -7.20 -2.05 -9.48
N ARG A 155 -7.42 -3.35 -9.64
CA ARG A 155 -7.68 -4.28 -8.53
C ARG A 155 -6.97 -5.62 -8.77
N GLY A 156 -6.67 -6.36 -7.72
CA GLY A 156 -6.12 -7.72 -7.80
C GLY A 156 -5.08 -7.98 -6.74
N PHE A 157 -4.25 -9.02 -6.92
CA PHE A 157 -3.24 -9.38 -5.91
C PHE A 157 -2.24 -8.27 -5.59
N ASP A 158 -1.98 -7.37 -6.54
CA ASP A 158 -1.07 -6.24 -6.38
C ASP A 158 -1.79 -4.91 -6.08
N SER A 159 -3.11 -4.89 -6.25
CA SER A 159 -4.01 -3.79 -5.87
C SER A 159 -5.19 -4.38 -5.08
N PRO A 160 -4.95 -4.91 -3.87
CA PRO A 160 -5.93 -5.66 -3.07
C PRO A 160 -7.00 -4.79 -2.40
N PHE A 161 -7.03 -3.51 -2.75
CA PHE A 161 -8.03 -2.55 -2.38
C PHE A 161 -8.22 -1.54 -3.51
N VAL A 162 -9.37 -0.90 -3.53
CA VAL A 162 -9.70 0.18 -4.48
C VAL A 162 -10.05 1.44 -3.74
N TYR A 163 -9.70 2.57 -4.33
CA TYR A 163 -10.17 3.86 -3.87
C TYR A 163 -11.63 4.07 -4.31
N PHE A 164 -12.51 4.32 -3.34
CA PHE A 164 -13.95 4.47 -3.55
C PHE A 164 -14.38 5.94 -3.67
N GLY A 165 -13.87 6.81 -2.80
CA GLY A 165 -14.18 8.24 -2.81
C GLY A 165 -13.50 9.01 -1.68
N THR A 166 -13.76 10.32 -1.61
CA THR A 166 -13.23 11.25 -0.60
C THR A 166 -14.36 11.74 0.27
N LEU A 167 -14.22 11.59 1.58
CA LEU A 167 -15.00 12.36 2.54
C LEU A 167 -14.37 13.75 2.71
N LYS A 168 -15.17 14.80 2.61
CA LYS A 168 -14.76 16.16 2.98
C LYS A 168 -15.22 16.45 4.41
N ILE A 169 -14.26 16.85 5.22
CA ILE A 169 -14.47 17.17 6.62
C ILE A 169 -14.21 18.66 6.79
N PRO A 170 -15.13 19.44 7.34
CA PRO A 170 -14.87 20.85 7.64
C PRO A 170 -13.65 20.94 8.58
N LYS A 171 -12.63 21.71 8.20
CA LYS A 171 -11.56 22.00 9.15
C LYS A 171 -12.13 22.80 10.33
N PRO A 172 -11.63 22.61 11.56
CA PRO A 172 -11.95 23.52 12.65
C PRO A 172 -11.60 24.93 12.19
N VAL A 173 -12.50 25.90 12.34
CA VAL A 173 -12.18 27.31 12.11
C VAL A 173 -11.09 27.66 13.11
N GLU A 174 -9.84 27.75 12.67
CA GLU A 174 -8.77 28.24 13.54
C GLU A 174 -9.12 29.67 13.92
N ALA A 175 -9.40 29.87 15.20
CA ALA A 175 -9.60 31.21 15.74
C ALA A 175 -8.23 31.90 15.72
N ASP A 176 -8.12 32.94 14.89
CA ASP A 176 -7.06 33.94 14.88
C ASP A 176 -5.72 33.54 14.22
N ASN A 177 -5.69 33.56 12.88
CA ASN A 177 -4.56 34.16 12.16
C ASN A 177 -5.09 35.02 11.00
N GLU A 178 -5.32 36.30 11.30
CA GLU A 178 -5.70 37.36 10.34
C GLU A 178 -4.56 37.69 9.36
N THR A 179 -4.05 36.70 8.62
CA THR A 179 -3.26 36.96 7.42
C THR A 179 -4.04 36.50 6.21
N GLU A 180 -4.99 37.35 5.83
CA GLU A 180 -5.57 37.42 4.49
C GLU A 180 -4.45 37.43 3.45
N GLU A 181 -4.42 36.42 2.57
CA GLU A 181 -4.39 36.57 1.10
C GLU A 181 -4.36 35.16 0.45
N ASP A 182 -5.43 34.85 -0.30
CA ASP A 182 -5.62 33.67 -1.17
C ASP A 182 -5.69 32.27 -0.50
N GLU A 183 -6.55 32.09 0.52
CA GLU A 183 -7.04 30.75 0.85
C GLU A 183 -7.94 30.27 -0.30
N THR A 184 -7.52 29.19 -0.96
CA THR A 184 -8.30 28.56 -2.02
C THR A 184 -9.40 27.69 -1.38
N GLU A 185 -10.46 27.31 -2.11
CA GLU A 185 -11.47 26.37 -1.60
C GLU A 185 -10.87 25.03 -1.09
N GLU A 186 -9.61 24.71 -1.43
CA GLU A 186 -8.88 23.56 -0.89
C GLU A 186 -8.51 23.71 0.60
N ASP A 187 -8.56 24.92 1.15
CA ASP A 187 -8.17 25.20 2.54
C ASP A 187 -9.31 24.97 3.55
N GLU A 188 -10.57 24.92 3.13
CA GLU A 188 -11.73 24.79 4.05
C GLU A 188 -11.97 23.36 4.57
N PHE A 189 -11.48 22.34 3.85
CA PHE A 189 -11.79 20.94 4.15
C PHE A 189 -10.55 20.06 4.29
N GLU A 190 -10.56 19.18 5.28
CA GLU A 190 -9.70 18.01 5.32
C GLU A 190 -10.30 16.89 4.46
N ARG A 191 -9.51 16.34 3.54
CA ARG A 191 -9.94 15.27 2.63
C ARG A 191 -9.49 13.91 3.15
N VAL A 192 -10.45 13.01 3.36
CA VAL A 192 -10.17 11.65 3.83
C VAL A 192 -10.60 10.63 2.79
N HIS A 193 -9.61 9.90 2.29
CA HIS A 193 -9.79 8.94 1.21
C HIS A 193 -10.29 7.59 1.74
N ILE A 194 -11.39 7.12 1.16
CA ILE A 194 -12.03 5.86 1.50
C ILE A 194 -11.52 4.77 0.56
N ARG A 195 -10.98 3.71 1.16
CA ARG A 195 -10.50 2.52 0.45
C ARG A 195 -11.34 1.32 0.84
N LEU A 196 -11.58 0.42 -0.10
CA LEU A 196 -12.36 -0.78 0.10
C LEU A 196 -11.53 -2.01 -0.29
N PRO A 197 -11.43 -3.03 0.57
CA PRO A 197 -10.76 -4.28 0.21
C PRO A 197 -11.46 -4.96 -0.96
N VAL A 198 -10.67 -5.47 -1.89
CA VAL A 198 -11.16 -6.27 -3.03
C VAL A 198 -10.57 -7.65 -2.94
N VAL A 199 -11.43 -8.66 -3.03
CA VAL A 199 -11.05 -10.07 -2.91
C VAL A 199 -10.88 -10.68 -4.31
N PRO A 200 -9.69 -11.26 -4.62
CA PRO A 200 -9.50 -12.10 -5.80
C PRO A 200 -10.39 -13.34 -5.75
N LEU A 201 -10.89 -13.82 -6.89
CA LEU A 201 -11.91 -14.88 -6.90
C LEU A 201 -11.37 -16.28 -6.56
N ASN A 202 -10.07 -16.50 -6.74
CA ASN A 202 -9.40 -17.78 -6.55
C ASN A 202 -8.54 -17.85 -5.28
N LEU A 203 -8.92 -17.13 -4.22
CA LEU A 203 -8.25 -17.28 -2.94
C LEU A 203 -8.38 -18.71 -2.39
N PRO A 204 -7.31 -19.30 -1.85
CA PRO A 204 -7.35 -20.61 -1.24
C PRO A 204 -8.13 -20.59 0.09
N GLU A 205 -8.97 -21.61 0.29
CA GLU A 205 -9.68 -21.82 1.56
C GLU A 205 -8.70 -22.07 2.72
N SER A 206 -8.97 -21.44 3.85
CA SER A 206 -8.19 -21.51 5.07
C SER A 206 -8.82 -22.44 6.08
N ARG A 207 -7.99 -23.26 6.71
CA ARG A 207 -8.40 -24.04 7.87
C ARG A 207 -8.43 -23.15 9.11
N VAL A 208 -9.63 -22.72 9.50
CA VAL A 208 -9.86 -21.90 10.69
C VAL A 208 -10.04 -22.76 11.94
N VAL A 209 -9.35 -22.38 13.01
CA VAL A 209 -9.51 -22.95 14.36
C VAL A 209 -10.04 -21.87 15.29
N ARG A 210 -11.23 -22.10 15.85
CA ARG A 210 -11.85 -21.19 16.83
C ARG A 210 -11.31 -21.41 18.23
N ILE A 211 -11.09 -20.33 18.96
CA ILE A 211 -10.70 -20.26 20.37
C ILE A 211 -11.76 -19.44 21.12
N GLY A 212 -12.89 -20.09 21.43
CA GLY A 212 -14.03 -19.40 22.04
C GLY A 212 -14.71 -18.43 21.06
N ASP A 213 -15.37 -17.42 21.63
CA ASP A 213 -16.22 -16.48 20.88
C ASP A 213 -15.47 -15.20 20.47
N SER A 214 -14.28 -14.96 21.02
CA SER A 214 -13.52 -13.72 20.82
C SER A 214 -12.20 -13.92 20.07
N MET A 215 -11.85 -15.15 19.71
CA MET A 215 -10.62 -15.42 18.98
C MET A 215 -10.75 -16.62 18.03
N GLN A 216 -10.12 -16.53 16.87
CA GLN A 216 -9.89 -17.65 15.97
C GLN A 216 -8.58 -17.44 15.21
N TYR A 217 -8.05 -18.48 14.58
CA TYR A 217 -6.82 -18.35 13.80
C TYR A 217 -6.77 -19.34 12.64
N ALA A 218 -5.98 -18.99 11.62
CA ALA A 218 -5.58 -19.85 10.52
C ALA A 218 -4.04 -19.99 10.53
N SER A 219 -3.43 -20.45 9.44
CA SER A 219 -2.00 -20.76 9.40
C SER A 219 -1.09 -19.53 9.55
N HIS A 220 -1.53 -18.34 9.13
CA HIS A 220 -0.74 -17.10 9.10
C HIS A 220 -1.46 -15.88 9.69
N VAL A 221 -2.70 -16.03 10.15
CA VAL A 221 -3.49 -14.94 10.73
C VAL A 221 -4.24 -15.37 11.98
N VAL A 222 -4.31 -14.46 12.95
CA VAL A 222 -5.19 -14.53 14.11
C VAL A 222 -6.27 -13.47 13.95
N ASN A 223 -7.53 -13.80 14.23
CA ASN A 223 -8.58 -12.81 14.40
C ASN A 223 -8.98 -12.71 15.87
N MET A 224 -9.11 -11.48 16.36
CA MET A 224 -9.51 -11.15 17.72
C MET A 224 -10.68 -10.18 17.72
N VAL A 225 -11.71 -10.47 18.51
CA VAL A 225 -12.85 -9.56 18.70
C VAL A 225 -12.54 -8.62 19.87
N VAL A 226 -12.36 -7.33 19.57
CA VAL A 226 -12.07 -6.27 20.55
C VAL A 226 -13.04 -5.12 20.31
N GLY A 227 -14.21 -5.16 20.96
CA GLY A 227 -15.33 -4.24 20.65
C GLY A 227 -15.05 -2.75 20.88
N GLY A 228 -14.04 -2.40 21.68
CA GLY A 228 -13.61 -1.03 21.93
C GLY A 228 -12.50 -0.51 21.02
N PHE A 229 -11.95 -1.34 20.14
CA PHE A 229 -10.68 -1.04 19.45
C PHE A 229 -10.73 0.22 18.57
N GLY A 230 -9.86 1.19 18.85
CA GLY A 230 -9.80 2.48 18.17
C GLY A 230 -10.80 3.51 18.69
N ASN A 231 -11.47 3.25 19.82
CA ASN A 231 -12.35 4.24 20.46
C ASN A 231 -11.54 5.35 21.16
N GLU A 232 -10.34 5.05 21.67
CA GLU A 232 -9.52 6.07 22.37
C GLU A 232 -9.12 7.23 21.43
N ARG A 233 -9.15 7.03 20.10
CA ARG A 233 -9.03 8.10 19.09
C ARG A 233 -10.05 9.24 19.22
N VAL A 234 -11.14 9.04 19.95
CA VAL A 234 -12.10 10.12 20.29
C VAL A 234 -11.49 11.16 21.24
N ARG A 235 -10.59 10.71 22.10
CA ARG A 235 -9.88 11.54 23.09
C ARG A 235 -8.45 11.86 22.66
N GLY A 236 -7.88 11.02 21.80
CA GLY A 236 -6.49 11.06 21.40
C GLY A 236 -6.26 11.43 19.94
N ASP A 237 -5.05 11.23 19.46
CA ASP A 237 -4.65 11.45 18.07
C ASP A 237 -4.89 10.21 17.19
N ASP A 238 -4.39 10.21 15.95
CA ASP A 238 -4.60 9.09 15.01
C ASP A 238 -3.91 7.80 15.42
N TYR A 239 -2.94 7.85 16.32
CA TYR A 239 -2.18 6.70 16.78
C TYR A 239 -2.74 6.06 18.05
N ASP A 240 -3.74 6.66 18.70
CA ASP A 240 -4.32 6.19 19.95
C ASP A 240 -5.26 4.98 19.75
N PHE A 241 -4.66 3.89 19.27
CA PHE A 241 -5.21 2.54 19.25
C PHE A 241 -4.73 1.78 20.50
N GLU A 242 -5.56 0.91 21.04
CA GLU A 242 -5.25 0.12 22.24
C GLU A 242 -4.36 -1.10 21.92
N LEU A 243 -3.30 -0.91 21.13
CA LEU A 243 -2.42 -1.97 20.61
C LEU A 243 -1.81 -2.83 21.73
N GLN A 244 -1.45 -2.20 22.85
CA GLN A 244 -0.93 -2.89 24.03
C GLN A 244 -1.94 -3.88 24.63
N GLU A 245 -3.24 -3.61 24.53
CA GLU A 245 -4.27 -4.51 25.06
C GLU A 245 -4.48 -5.70 24.11
N VAL A 246 -4.41 -5.47 22.79
CA VAL A 246 -4.44 -6.53 21.77
C VAL A 246 -3.24 -7.48 21.94
N THR A 247 -2.03 -6.93 22.06
CA THR A 247 -0.80 -7.71 22.20
C THR A 247 -0.74 -8.51 23.50
N LYS A 248 -1.16 -7.93 24.64
CA LYS A 248 -1.28 -8.67 25.92
C LYS A 248 -2.26 -9.83 25.78
N ALA A 249 -3.46 -9.57 25.25
CA ALA A 249 -4.47 -10.61 25.07
C ALA A 249 -4.02 -11.71 24.09
N PHE A 250 -3.23 -11.36 23.08
CA PHE A 250 -2.58 -12.34 22.20
C PHE A 250 -1.60 -13.23 22.98
N TYR A 251 -0.70 -12.64 23.77
CA TYR A 251 0.26 -13.40 24.57
C TYR A 251 -0.35 -14.17 25.74
N GLU A 252 -1.62 -13.97 26.09
CA GLU A 252 -2.33 -14.89 26.99
C GLU A 252 -2.63 -16.25 26.35
N VAL A 253 -2.64 -16.33 25.00
CA VAL A 253 -3.09 -17.52 24.23
C VAL A 253 -2.00 -18.10 23.31
N PHE A 254 -1.02 -17.30 22.90
CA PHE A 254 0.04 -17.70 21.99
C PHE A 254 1.44 -17.54 22.63
N PRO A 255 2.44 -18.32 22.17
CA PRO A 255 3.78 -18.28 22.74
C PRO A 255 4.51 -16.98 22.42
N ASP A 256 5.41 -16.57 23.31
CA ASP A 256 6.26 -15.39 23.17
C ASP A 256 7.49 -15.69 22.31
N VAL A 257 7.28 -15.78 20.98
CA VAL A 257 8.29 -16.19 20.00
C VAL A 257 8.35 -15.31 18.75
N TYR A 258 7.56 -14.23 18.71
CA TYR A 258 7.46 -13.35 17.56
C TYR A 258 8.33 -12.11 17.75
N ASP A 259 9.11 -11.78 16.73
CA ASP A 259 9.92 -10.56 16.68
C ASP A 259 9.03 -9.34 16.40
N SER A 260 7.96 -9.49 15.60
CA SER A 260 6.95 -8.45 15.44
C SER A 260 5.50 -8.94 15.43
N ILE A 261 4.58 -8.04 15.75
CA ILE A 261 3.13 -8.22 15.62
C ILE A 261 2.61 -7.17 14.65
N ALA A 262 1.99 -7.61 13.55
CA ALA A 262 1.26 -6.73 12.64
C ALA A 262 -0.23 -6.74 12.99
N ILE A 263 -0.76 -5.58 13.37
CA ILE A 263 -2.18 -5.40 13.70
C ILE A 263 -2.87 -4.72 12.52
N VAL A 264 -3.94 -5.35 12.04
CA VAL A 264 -4.85 -4.84 11.00
C VAL A 264 -6.27 -4.82 11.52
N THR A 265 -7.14 -4.04 10.89
CA THR A 265 -8.54 -3.91 11.30
C THR A 265 -9.48 -4.52 10.27
N ALA A 266 -10.53 -5.20 10.73
CA ALA A 266 -11.59 -5.69 9.86
C ALA A 266 -12.49 -4.54 9.39
N GLU A 267 -12.87 -3.68 10.33
CA GLU A 267 -13.50 -2.39 10.05
C GLU A 267 -12.48 -1.41 9.44
N GLN A 268 -12.96 -0.46 8.65
CA GLN A 268 -12.09 0.54 8.02
C GLN A 268 -11.88 1.72 8.98
N HIS A 269 -10.65 2.21 9.07
CA HIS A 269 -10.24 3.30 9.93
C HIS A 269 -9.69 4.45 9.08
N PRO A 270 -10.58 5.25 8.49
CA PRO A 270 -10.17 6.42 7.72
C PRO A 270 -9.41 7.40 8.63
N SER A 271 -8.28 7.89 8.14
CA SER A 271 -7.60 9.03 8.74
C SER A 271 -6.75 9.73 7.66
N SER A 272 -6.47 11.00 7.89
CA SER A 272 -5.62 11.83 7.03
C SER A 272 -4.12 11.64 7.29
N LYS A 273 -3.70 11.20 8.49
CA LYS A 273 -2.30 11.34 8.94
C LYS A 273 -1.33 10.24 8.50
N PHE A 274 -1.72 8.97 8.50
CA PHE A 274 -0.80 7.87 8.15
C PHE A 274 -1.55 6.62 7.71
N SER A 275 -1.08 5.87 6.72
CA SER A 275 -1.64 4.60 6.24
C SER A 275 -1.21 3.38 7.07
N ALA A 276 -0.01 3.44 7.63
CA ALA A 276 0.54 2.44 8.54
C ALA A 276 1.59 3.10 9.45
N TYR A 277 1.99 2.42 10.52
CA TYR A 277 3.14 2.82 11.32
C TYR A 277 3.82 1.63 11.99
N HIS A 278 5.10 1.80 12.28
CA HIS A 278 5.93 0.84 12.99
C HIS A 278 6.37 1.39 14.34
N TRP A 279 6.13 0.59 15.38
CA TRP A 279 6.54 0.89 16.73
C TRP A 279 7.69 0.01 17.17
N ASN A 280 8.85 0.60 17.43
CA ASN A 280 9.95 -0.14 18.04
C ASN A 280 9.66 -0.40 19.53
N VAL A 281 9.58 -1.68 19.90
CA VAL A 281 9.38 -2.13 21.30
C VAL A 281 10.71 -2.42 21.98
N ARG A 282 11.69 -2.95 21.23
CA ARG A 282 13.00 -3.30 21.77
C ARG A 282 14.10 -3.05 20.76
N ASN A 283 15.16 -2.39 21.19
CA ASN A 283 16.38 -2.22 20.42
C ASN A 283 17.60 -2.79 21.19
N PRO A 284 18.10 -3.97 20.79
CA PRO A 284 19.32 -4.54 21.34
C PRO A 284 20.58 -4.22 20.50
N ILE A 285 20.48 -3.29 19.55
CA ILE A 285 21.54 -2.99 18.57
C ILE A 285 22.13 -1.61 18.83
N LYS A 286 23.46 -1.54 18.89
CA LYS A 286 24.26 -0.31 18.95
C LYS A 286 24.71 0.12 17.57
N GLY A 287 25.05 1.40 17.41
CA GLY A 287 25.57 1.96 16.15
C GLY A 287 24.49 2.26 15.10
N LEU A 288 23.22 2.25 15.50
CA LEU A 288 22.09 2.61 14.62
C LEU A 288 21.76 4.10 14.64
N GLY A 289 22.46 4.91 15.45
CA GLY A 289 22.07 6.31 15.71
C GLY A 289 20.96 6.47 16.75
N ARG A 290 20.62 5.38 17.47
CA ARG A 290 19.69 5.39 18.60
C ARG A 290 20.18 4.53 19.76
N ASP A 291 19.65 4.81 20.95
CA ASP A 291 19.97 4.08 22.18
C ASP A 291 19.36 2.67 22.23
N GLU A 292 19.91 1.84 23.10
CA GLU A 292 19.30 0.56 23.47
C GLU A 292 18.12 0.75 24.43
N PHE A 293 17.04 0.01 24.22
CA PHE A 293 15.85 0.05 25.08
C PHE A 293 15.06 -1.26 25.00
N ASP A 294 14.17 -1.46 25.98
CA ASP A 294 13.31 -2.64 26.07
C ASP A 294 11.98 -2.30 26.75
N TYR A 295 10.89 -2.33 25.98
CA TYR A 295 9.52 -2.11 26.43
C TYR A 295 8.66 -3.37 26.30
N THR A 296 9.27 -4.55 26.17
CA THR A 296 8.54 -5.82 25.94
C THR A 296 7.45 -6.10 26.97
N ASP A 297 7.74 -5.84 28.25
CA ASP A 297 6.79 -6.01 29.36
C ASP A 297 5.51 -5.17 29.18
N TYR A 298 5.61 -3.99 28.57
CA TYR A 298 4.45 -3.10 28.34
C TYR A 298 3.43 -3.72 27.37
N PHE A 299 3.91 -4.52 26.41
CA PHE A 299 3.11 -5.23 25.41
C PHE A 299 2.79 -6.68 25.81
N GLY A 300 3.14 -7.09 27.05
CA GLY A 300 2.89 -8.44 27.55
C GLY A 300 3.85 -9.52 27.02
N SER A 301 4.87 -9.13 26.25
CA SER A 301 5.95 -10.02 25.84
C SER A 301 6.94 -10.24 26.99
N ARG A 302 7.60 -11.41 27.03
CA ARG A 302 8.66 -11.75 28.00
C ARG A 302 10.05 -11.55 27.42
N GLY A 303 10.18 -10.67 26.43
CA GLY A 303 11.47 -10.26 25.85
C GLY A 303 11.63 -10.58 24.36
N ALA A 304 10.71 -11.35 23.75
CA ALA A 304 10.83 -11.71 22.32
C ALA A 304 10.45 -10.54 21.39
N LEU A 305 9.43 -9.77 21.75
CA LEU A 305 8.86 -8.73 20.87
C LEU A 305 9.83 -7.58 20.63
N ARG A 306 10.09 -7.27 19.37
CA ARG A 306 10.95 -6.16 18.94
C ARG A 306 10.16 -5.01 18.34
N SER A 307 9.01 -5.28 17.71
CA SER A 307 8.12 -4.24 17.21
C SER A 307 6.64 -4.60 17.20
N VAL A 308 5.80 -3.57 17.17
CA VAL A 308 4.37 -3.68 16.83
C VAL A 308 4.12 -2.77 15.63
N GLU A 309 3.56 -3.34 14.58
CA GLU A 309 3.16 -2.61 13.37
C GLU A 309 1.64 -2.45 13.41
N PHE A 310 1.14 -1.31 12.96
CA PHE A 310 -0.28 -1.10 12.73
C PHE A 310 -0.52 -0.68 11.29
N TYR A 311 -1.48 -1.32 10.65
CA TYR A 311 -1.87 -1.03 9.29
C TYR A 311 -3.36 -0.74 9.26
N ARG A 312 -3.73 0.42 8.72
CA ARG A 312 -5.14 0.74 8.51
C ARG A 312 -5.67 -0.02 7.33
N ASP A 313 -6.96 -0.33 7.37
CA ASP A 313 -7.69 -0.86 6.23
C ASP A 313 -6.95 -2.11 5.65
N ALA A 314 -6.97 -2.27 4.33
CA ALA A 314 -6.19 -3.30 3.65
C ALA A 314 -4.72 -2.92 3.38
N GLN A 315 -4.15 -1.84 3.95
CA GLN A 315 -2.78 -1.40 3.60
C GLN A 315 -1.70 -2.46 3.85
N PHE A 316 -1.89 -3.31 4.85
CA PHE A 316 -1.01 -4.44 5.14
C PHE A 316 -0.82 -5.39 3.96
N THR A 317 -1.82 -5.53 3.10
CA THR A 317 -1.80 -6.49 1.99
C THR A 317 -0.83 -6.07 0.87
N ALA A 318 -0.42 -4.81 0.83
CA ALA A 318 0.62 -4.33 -0.09
C ALA A 318 2.03 -4.66 0.45
N THR A 319 2.81 -5.42 -0.32
CA THR A 319 4.19 -5.81 0.06
C THR A 319 5.10 -4.59 0.25
N TRP A 320 4.89 -3.52 -0.53
CA TRP A 320 5.58 -2.24 -0.36
C TRP A 320 5.38 -1.69 1.06
N THR A 321 4.12 -1.48 1.46
CA THR A 321 3.78 -0.95 2.78
C THR A 321 4.33 -1.85 3.87
N SER A 322 4.21 -3.18 3.70
CA SER A 322 4.72 -4.13 4.67
C SER A 322 6.24 -4.06 4.85
N ASN A 323 7.00 -4.02 3.75
CA ASN A 323 8.46 -3.88 3.77
C ASN A 323 8.90 -2.50 4.27
N HIS A 324 8.15 -1.46 3.96
CA HIS A 324 8.44 -0.12 4.45
C HIS A 324 8.37 -0.09 5.99
N GLU A 325 7.26 -0.56 6.56
CA GLU A 325 7.06 -0.56 8.01
C GLU A 325 8.06 -1.45 8.74
N ILE A 326 8.25 -2.71 8.31
CA ILE A 326 9.25 -3.58 8.96
C ILE A 326 10.68 -2.98 8.89
N GLY A 327 10.96 -2.20 7.83
CA GLY A 327 12.23 -1.48 7.67
C GLY A 327 12.50 -0.46 8.78
N HIS A 328 11.47 0.13 9.39
CA HIS A 328 11.61 1.05 10.51
C HIS A 328 12.21 0.41 11.78
N GLN A 329 12.26 -0.93 11.86
CA GLN A 329 13.03 -1.59 12.93
C GLN A 329 14.51 -1.19 12.90
N TRP A 330 15.04 -0.90 11.72
CA TRP A 330 16.43 -0.54 11.46
C TRP A 330 16.56 0.80 10.72
N ALA A 331 15.57 1.68 10.87
CA ALA A 331 15.44 2.97 10.19
C ALA A 331 16.67 3.89 10.30
N ASP A 332 16.67 4.98 9.52
CA ASP A 332 17.85 5.84 9.34
C ASP A 332 17.97 6.88 10.45
N TYR A 333 18.32 6.42 11.66
CA TYR A 333 18.47 7.27 12.84
C TYR A 333 19.86 7.91 12.97
N TRP A 334 20.70 7.84 11.92
CA TRP A 334 22.00 8.51 11.94
C TRP A 334 21.85 10.03 11.90
N ASP A 335 22.77 10.72 12.57
CA ASP A 335 22.83 12.18 12.60
C ASP A 335 23.55 12.68 11.34
N TRP A 336 22.79 12.77 10.25
CA TRP A 336 23.32 13.25 8.97
C TRP A 336 23.83 14.69 9.05
N THR A 337 23.25 15.53 9.91
CA THR A 337 23.73 16.91 10.09
C THR A 337 25.16 16.92 10.62
N GLU A 338 25.50 16.05 11.58
CA GLU A 338 26.87 15.94 12.07
C GLU A 338 27.80 15.22 11.09
N ILE A 339 27.33 14.15 10.43
CA ILE A 339 28.12 13.38 9.46
C ILE A 339 28.56 14.22 8.26
N THR A 340 27.69 15.12 7.78
CA THR A 340 27.94 15.91 6.57
C THR A 340 28.22 17.38 6.85
N GLU A 341 28.48 17.74 8.11
CA GLU A 341 28.78 19.11 8.55
C GLU A 341 27.70 20.16 8.19
N GLY A 342 26.42 19.79 8.22
CA GLY A 342 25.32 20.78 8.18
C GLY A 342 24.15 20.50 7.24
N ILE A 343 23.99 19.29 6.69
CA ILE A 343 22.79 18.99 5.89
C ILE A 343 21.57 19.00 6.81
N GLU A 344 20.58 19.79 6.43
CA GLU A 344 19.25 19.78 7.03
C GLU A 344 18.41 18.69 6.34
N ARG A 345 17.94 17.71 7.10
CA ARG A 345 17.12 16.61 6.55
C ARG A 345 15.71 17.11 6.28
N LYS A 346 15.18 16.84 5.09
CA LYS A 346 13.84 17.22 4.63
C LYS A 346 13.09 16.02 4.04
N GLY A 347 11.83 16.23 3.68
CA GLY A 347 10.91 15.21 3.20
C GLY A 347 10.15 14.53 4.35
N TRP A 348 9.58 13.36 4.06
CA TRP A 348 8.72 12.64 5.00
C TRP A 348 9.50 11.93 6.10
N GLY A 349 9.12 12.15 7.36
CA GLY A 349 9.71 11.50 8.54
C GLY A 349 11.24 11.51 8.51
N PRO A 350 11.88 12.68 8.28
CA PRO A 350 13.26 12.74 7.83
C PRO A 350 14.21 12.08 8.83
N GLY A 351 13.93 12.12 10.14
CA GLY A 351 14.76 11.51 11.19
C GLY A 351 14.82 9.97 11.21
N SER A 352 13.98 9.29 10.43
CA SER A 352 13.90 7.82 10.39
C SER A 352 13.95 7.25 8.97
N HIS A 353 14.04 8.11 7.96
CA HIS A 353 14.08 7.76 6.54
C HIS A 353 15.39 8.18 5.88
N THR A 354 15.80 7.45 4.85
CA THR A 354 17.05 7.73 4.13
C THR A 354 16.94 9.02 3.31
N PRO A 355 17.92 9.94 3.43
CA PRO A 355 17.92 11.21 2.69
C PRO A 355 18.05 11.01 1.17
N LEU A 356 17.92 12.09 0.41
CA LEU A 356 18.24 12.12 -1.01
C LEU A 356 19.75 11.89 -1.18
N LEU A 357 20.11 10.74 -1.77
CA LEU A 357 21.50 10.33 -1.99
C LEU A 357 21.66 9.46 -3.25
N PHE A 358 22.91 9.25 -3.66
CA PHE A 358 23.32 8.30 -4.70
C PHE A 358 24.37 7.31 -4.13
N PRO A 359 24.33 6.01 -4.48
CA PRO A 359 23.27 5.30 -5.22
C PRO A 359 21.89 5.38 -4.53
N GLY A 360 20.83 5.70 -5.27
CA GLY A 360 19.57 6.17 -4.69
C GLY A 360 18.47 5.14 -4.47
N GLU A 361 18.77 3.84 -4.47
CA GLU A 361 17.76 2.80 -4.26
C GLU A 361 17.24 2.81 -2.80
N VAL A 362 16.03 3.31 -2.57
CA VAL A 362 15.47 3.40 -1.21
C VAL A 362 14.05 2.84 -1.10
N LEU A 363 13.89 1.72 -0.39
CA LEU A 363 12.57 1.29 0.09
C LEU A 363 12.07 2.09 1.31
N LEU A 364 12.91 2.98 1.85
CA LEU A 364 12.62 3.80 3.03
C LEU A 364 13.20 5.20 2.83
N GLY A 365 12.71 5.93 1.82
CA GLY A 365 13.20 7.26 1.45
C GLY A 365 12.41 8.39 2.09
N ALA A 366 13.11 9.44 2.53
CA ALA A 366 12.49 10.66 3.07
C ALA A 366 11.97 11.54 1.92
N VAL A 367 12.78 11.69 0.87
CA VAL A 367 12.52 12.60 -0.26
C VAL A 367 11.91 11.85 -1.45
N LEU A 368 12.39 10.63 -1.72
CA LEU A 368 11.95 9.83 -2.87
C LEU A 368 11.09 8.64 -2.44
N ARG A 369 10.02 8.43 -3.20
CA ARG A 369 9.26 7.18 -3.22
C ARG A 369 10.10 6.04 -3.81
N PRO A 370 9.83 4.79 -3.42
CA PRO A 370 10.65 3.62 -3.78
C PRO A 370 10.67 3.23 -5.25
N ILE A 371 9.75 3.77 -6.05
CA ILE A 371 9.71 3.58 -7.50
C ILE A 371 10.66 4.53 -8.23
N ARG A 372 11.34 5.42 -7.49
CA ARG A 372 12.34 6.35 -7.99
C ARG A 372 13.66 6.18 -7.23
N ARG A 373 14.74 6.43 -7.94
CA ARG A 373 16.09 6.53 -7.40
C ARG A 373 16.84 7.65 -8.07
N VAL A 374 17.88 8.15 -7.42
CA VAL A 374 18.89 8.97 -8.06
C VAL A 374 19.84 8.08 -8.86
N ALA A 375 20.13 8.46 -10.10
CA ALA A 375 21.13 7.83 -10.96
C ALA A 375 22.07 8.89 -11.55
N ARG A 376 23.24 8.47 -12.01
CA ARG A 376 24.14 9.33 -12.78
C ARG A 376 23.62 9.46 -14.21
N ALA A 377 23.49 10.68 -14.72
CA ALA A 377 23.21 10.89 -16.13
C ALA A 377 24.41 10.38 -16.96
N GLY A 378 24.16 9.49 -17.93
CA GLY A 378 25.23 8.95 -18.77
C GLY A 378 25.86 10.00 -19.69
N GLY A 379 27.18 9.94 -19.90
CA GLY A 379 27.85 10.58 -21.06
C GLY A 379 28.98 11.58 -20.81
N GLY A 380 29.41 11.83 -19.57
CA GLY A 380 30.58 12.70 -19.31
C GLY A 380 31.92 11.96 -19.38
N ASP A 381 32.93 12.58 -19.98
CA ASP A 381 34.34 12.20 -19.78
C ASP A 381 34.64 12.14 -18.27
N GLU A 382 35.64 11.36 -17.84
CA GLU A 382 36.09 11.21 -16.43
C GLU A 382 36.46 12.55 -15.73
N ASN A 383 36.42 13.69 -16.44
CA ASN A 383 36.71 15.05 -15.97
C ASN A 383 35.50 15.99 -15.89
N GLU A 384 34.29 15.57 -16.25
CA GLU A 384 33.08 16.39 -16.04
C GLU A 384 32.48 16.11 -14.65
N SER A 385 31.98 17.17 -13.99
CA SER A 385 31.22 17.04 -12.75
C SER A 385 30.04 16.11 -12.99
N ALA A 386 29.91 15.07 -12.16
CA ALA A 386 28.82 14.10 -12.29
C ALA A 386 27.47 14.83 -12.20
N SER A 387 26.65 14.70 -13.23
CA SER A 387 25.26 15.13 -13.20
C SER A 387 24.36 13.96 -12.79
N TYR A 388 23.29 14.27 -12.07
CA TYR A 388 22.37 13.29 -11.51
C TYR A 388 20.96 13.53 -12.01
N VAL A 389 20.22 12.45 -12.21
CA VAL A 389 18.83 12.47 -12.67
C VAL A 389 18.00 11.45 -11.90
N ILE A 390 16.70 11.67 -11.86
CA ILE A 390 15.73 10.72 -11.36
C ILE A 390 15.54 9.61 -12.39
N GLU A 391 15.71 8.36 -11.95
CA GLU A 391 15.41 7.16 -12.71
C GLU A 391 14.37 6.31 -11.98
N ARG A 392 13.83 5.34 -12.70
CA ARG A 392 13.08 4.25 -12.07
C ARG A 392 14.00 3.32 -11.29
N THR A 393 13.56 2.94 -10.10
CA THR A 393 14.16 1.84 -9.35
C THR A 393 13.99 0.51 -10.09
N PRO A 394 15.08 -0.22 -10.43
CA PRO A 394 14.98 -1.51 -11.08
C PRO A 394 14.19 -2.51 -10.23
N ALA A 395 13.36 -3.33 -10.88
CA ALA A 395 12.66 -4.42 -10.22
C ALA A 395 13.58 -5.66 -10.06
N PRO A 396 13.51 -6.40 -8.95
CA PRO A 396 12.77 -6.06 -7.74
C PRO A 396 13.42 -4.89 -6.98
N SER A 397 12.61 -4.00 -6.41
CA SER A 397 13.10 -2.93 -5.53
C SER A 397 13.62 -3.53 -4.23
N VAL A 398 14.88 -3.27 -3.89
CA VAL A 398 15.55 -3.80 -2.70
C VAL A 398 15.89 -2.71 -1.70
N TYR A 399 16.14 -3.09 -0.45
CA TYR A 399 16.66 -2.17 0.56
C TYR A 399 18.04 -1.65 0.17
N HIS A 400 18.28 -0.37 0.45
CA HIS A 400 19.59 0.25 0.30
C HIS A 400 20.65 -0.50 1.14
N PRO A 401 21.91 -0.61 0.67
CA PRO A 401 22.99 -1.23 1.45
C PRO A 401 23.16 -0.69 2.87
N THR A 402 22.92 0.61 3.12
CA THR A 402 22.98 1.15 4.49
C THR A 402 21.96 0.51 5.42
N LEU A 403 20.75 0.19 4.93
CA LEU A 403 19.73 -0.49 5.72
C LEU A 403 20.08 -1.96 5.92
N LEU A 404 20.59 -2.64 4.89
CA LEU A 404 21.09 -4.01 5.02
C LEU A 404 22.24 -4.11 6.04
N TYR A 405 23.13 -3.12 6.10
CA TYR A 405 24.17 -3.03 7.11
C TYR A 405 23.56 -2.87 8.50
N ARG A 406 22.56 -1.98 8.67
CA ARG A 406 21.84 -1.79 9.94
C ARG A 406 21.09 -3.06 10.40
N MET A 407 20.55 -3.85 9.47
CA MET A 407 20.01 -5.20 9.74
C MET A 407 21.09 -6.22 10.14
N GLY A 408 22.35 -5.95 9.81
CA GLY A 408 23.49 -6.85 10.04
C GLY A 408 23.69 -7.89 8.93
N LEU A 409 23.03 -7.70 7.79
CA LEU A 409 23.03 -8.66 6.67
C LEU A 409 24.21 -8.49 5.72
N ILE A 410 24.88 -7.34 5.78
CA ILE A 410 26.12 -7.06 5.04
C ILE A 410 27.16 -6.42 5.96
N GLY A 411 28.44 -6.57 5.60
CA GLY A 411 29.55 -5.89 6.28
C GLY A 411 29.63 -4.40 5.93
N ALA A 412 30.40 -3.64 6.71
CA ALA A 412 30.66 -2.22 6.41
C ALA A 412 31.38 -2.05 5.06
N GLU A 413 32.22 -3.01 4.69
CA GLU A 413 32.94 -3.06 3.41
C GLU A 413 32.05 -3.25 2.18
N GLU A 414 30.80 -3.69 2.38
CA GLU A 414 29.81 -3.83 1.31
C GLU A 414 28.92 -2.58 1.17
N VAL A 415 29.02 -1.60 2.08
CA VAL A 415 28.33 -0.32 1.96
C VAL A 415 29.11 0.55 0.97
N PRO A 416 28.50 1.00 -0.15
CA PRO A 416 29.19 1.83 -1.11
C PRO A 416 29.48 3.21 -0.53
N GLU A 417 30.41 3.92 -1.16
CA GLU A 417 30.50 5.36 -1.04
C GLU A 417 29.17 5.99 -1.48
N MET A 418 28.69 6.96 -0.72
CA MET A 418 27.45 7.66 -0.98
C MET A 418 27.73 9.12 -1.30
N VAL A 419 26.94 9.68 -2.22
CA VAL A 419 26.88 11.11 -2.50
C VAL A 419 25.56 11.62 -1.96
N VAL A 420 25.61 12.44 -0.92
CA VAL A 420 24.44 13.04 -0.27
C VAL A 420 24.26 14.45 -0.80
N PHE A 421 23.06 14.79 -1.24
CA PHE A 421 22.75 16.12 -1.78
C PHE A 421 22.51 17.10 -0.63
N GLU A 422 23.00 18.33 -0.72
CA GLU A 422 22.82 19.28 0.38
C GLU A 422 21.39 19.83 0.46
N ASP A 423 20.81 20.15 -0.70
CA ASP A 423 19.41 20.53 -0.79
C ASP A 423 18.53 19.27 -0.77
N GLN A 424 17.96 18.98 0.40
CA GLN A 424 17.04 17.86 0.60
C GLN A 424 15.58 18.22 0.25
N ALA A 425 15.27 19.51 -0.02
CA ALA A 425 13.92 20.02 -0.28
C ALA A 425 13.59 20.17 -1.77
N GLN A 426 14.46 19.71 -2.68
CA GLN A 426 14.38 19.96 -4.12
C GLN A 426 13.07 19.56 -4.81
N PHE A 427 12.30 18.65 -4.22
CA PHE A 427 11.04 18.18 -4.81
C PHE A 427 9.82 18.47 -3.95
N ASP A 428 9.92 18.17 -2.65
CA ASP A 428 8.91 18.45 -1.64
C ASP A 428 9.64 18.52 -0.29
N GLU A 429 9.41 19.59 0.47
CA GLU A 429 10.10 19.83 1.74
C GLU A 429 9.55 18.94 2.87
N GLU A 430 8.29 18.53 2.77
CA GLU A 430 7.54 17.90 3.85
C GLU A 430 7.15 16.44 3.55
N SER A 431 7.23 16.02 2.28
CA SER A 431 6.75 14.71 1.84
C SER A 431 7.70 13.96 0.90
N ALA A 432 7.43 12.67 0.72
CA ALA A 432 8.12 11.83 -0.25
C ALA A 432 7.37 11.84 -1.60
N THR A 433 8.11 12.11 -2.68
CA THR A 433 7.52 12.25 -4.02
C THR A 433 8.10 11.26 -5.03
N ALA A 434 7.45 11.14 -6.19
CA ALA A 434 7.94 10.36 -7.31
C ALA A 434 8.07 11.27 -8.55
N PRO A 435 9.14 12.10 -8.63
CA PRO A 435 9.35 12.99 -9.77
C PRO A 435 9.34 12.23 -11.10
N GLY A 436 9.14 12.98 -12.19
CA GLY A 436 9.28 12.46 -13.54
C GLY A 436 10.66 11.83 -13.77
N ILE A 437 10.73 10.80 -14.62
CA ILE A 437 12.02 10.25 -15.00
C ILE A 437 12.78 11.28 -15.83
N GLY A 438 14.08 11.42 -15.59
CA GLY A 438 14.94 12.42 -16.23
C GLY A 438 14.93 13.78 -15.54
N THR A 439 14.10 13.99 -14.51
CA THR A 439 14.20 15.19 -13.66
C THR A 439 15.61 15.30 -13.10
N ALA A 440 16.25 16.47 -13.26
CA ALA A 440 17.59 16.71 -12.74
C ALA A 440 17.59 16.70 -11.20
N VAL A 441 18.67 16.20 -10.62
CA VAL A 441 18.97 16.37 -9.20
C VAL A 441 20.14 17.34 -9.11
N GLU A 442 19.90 18.48 -8.50
CA GLU A 442 20.80 19.64 -8.53
C GLU A 442 21.44 19.88 -7.15
N GLY A 443 22.24 20.94 -7.04
CA GLY A 443 22.83 21.36 -5.76
C GLY A 443 24.21 20.80 -5.45
N GLU A 444 24.78 21.30 -4.35
CA GLU A 444 26.05 20.81 -3.81
C GLU A 444 25.89 19.40 -3.22
N THR A 445 26.99 18.67 -3.15
CA THR A 445 26.97 17.28 -2.67
C THR A 445 28.13 17.03 -1.72
N THR A 446 27.88 16.22 -0.70
CA THR A 446 28.88 15.71 0.22
C THR A 446 29.09 14.21 -0.03
N THR A 447 30.35 13.80 -0.18
CA THR A 447 30.70 12.37 -0.26
C THR A 447 30.82 11.81 1.14
N VAL A 448 30.08 10.75 1.44
CA VAL A 448 30.05 10.07 2.74
C VAL A 448 30.51 8.63 2.57
N HIS A 449 31.49 8.23 3.37
CA HIS A 449 31.90 6.85 3.51
C HIS A 449 31.27 6.22 4.74
N ILE A 450 31.13 4.89 4.74
CA ILE A 450 30.72 4.16 5.94
C ILE A 450 31.62 4.50 7.14
N GLY A 451 32.92 4.76 6.92
CA GLY A 451 33.86 5.14 7.97
C GLY A 451 33.45 6.40 8.74
N ASP A 452 32.81 7.36 8.08
CA ASP A 452 32.34 8.61 8.71
C ASP A 452 31.18 8.31 9.67
N ILE A 453 30.23 7.49 9.22
CA ILE A 453 29.13 6.97 10.05
C ILE A 453 29.67 6.18 11.26
N LEU A 454 30.66 5.32 11.05
CA LEU A 454 31.27 4.55 12.15
C LEU A 454 32.03 5.44 13.12
N GLY A 455 32.67 6.51 12.63
CA GLY A 455 33.33 7.51 13.45
C GLY A 455 32.35 8.21 14.39
N GLN A 456 31.15 8.51 13.88
CA GLN A 456 30.12 9.22 14.63
C GLN A 456 29.32 8.32 15.58
N HIS A 457 28.81 7.20 15.09
CA HIS A 457 27.87 6.34 15.83
C HIS A 457 28.51 5.07 16.40
N GLY A 458 29.79 4.85 16.13
CA GLY A 458 30.49 3.61 16.47
C GLY A 458 30.13 2.46 15.53
N THR A 459 30.83 1.33 15.71
CA THR A 459 30.54 0.11 14.96
C THR A 459 29.21 -0.49 15.36
N ARG A 460 28.46 -1.00 14.37
CA ARG A 460 27.26 -1.79 14.64
C ARG A 460 27.61 -3.00 15.50
N SER A 461 26.84 -3.21 16.57
CA SER A 461 26.96 -4.39 17.42
C SER A 461 25.59 -4.83 17.92
N GLY A 462 25.26 -6.10 17.77
CA GLY A 462 23.94 -6.65 18.11
C GLY A 462 23.64 -7.93 17.31
N PRO A 463 22.42 -8.48 17.43
CA PRO A 463 21.99 -9.63 16.63
C PRO A 463 22.10 -9.35 15.12
N VAL A 464 22.23 -10.41 14.33
CA VAL A 464 22.01 -10.36 12.87
C VAL A 464 20.58 -10.82 12.63
N ASP A 465 19.81 -10.02 11.91
CA ASP A 465 18.38 -10.23 11.75
C ASP A 465 18.09 -10.90 10.40
N ASP A 466 18.63 -12.12 10.20
CA ASP A 466 18.50 -12.94 8.99
C ASP A 466 17.26 -13.87 9.00
N ALA A 467 16.58 -13.95 10.14
CA ALA A 467 15.28 -14.58 10.28
C ALA A 467 14.39 -13.70 11.17
N TRP A 468 13.17 -13.43 10.72
CA TRP A 468 12.21 -12.59 11.41
C TRP A 468 10.86 -13.30 11.52
N ARG A 469 10.32 -13.41 12.73
CA ARG A 469 9.00 -14.00 12.98
C ARG A 469 7.97 -12.90 13.18
N ARG A 470 6.93 -12.87 12.34
CA ARG A 470 5.85 -11.90 12.43
C ARG A 470 4.49 -12.58 12.49
N VAL A 471 3.67 -12.25 13.48
CA VAL A 471 2.26 -12.67 13.48
C VAL A 471 1.36 -11.55 13.01
N THR A 472 0.37 -11.88 12.16
CA THR A 472 -0.69 -10.95 11.78
C THR A 472 -1.92 -11.16 12.64
N ILE A 473 -2.43 -10.08 13.23
CA ILE A 473 -3.66 -10.04 14.02
C ILE A 473 -4.67 -9.12 13.33
N VAL A 474 -5.81 -9.67 12.91
CA VAL A 474 -6.96 -8.89 12.47
C VAL A 474 -7.87 -8.65 13.65
N VAL A 475 -8.01 -7.38 14.04
CA VAL A 475 -8.95 -6.97 15.08
C VAL A 475 -10.29 -6.68 14.43
N SER A 476 -11.34 -7.34 14.91
CA SER A 476 -12.73 -7.03 14.56
C SER A 476 -13.47 -6.54 15.79
N ARG A 477 -14.50 -5.72 15.60
CA ARG A 477 -15.22 -5.12 16.75
C ARG A 477 -16.43 -5.93 17.18
N ASN A 478 -17.21 -6.42 16.21
CA ASN A 478 -18.56 -6.93 16.47
C ASN A 478 -18.63 -8.46 16.54
N ALA A 479 -17.87 -9.14 15.67
CA ALA A 479 -17.92 -10.59 15.53
C ALA A 479 -16.58 -11.13 15.00
N LEU A 480 -16.37 -12.44 15.18
CA LEU A 480 -15.30 -13.13 14.48
C LEU A 480 -15.49 -13.00 12.97
N LEU A 481 -14.38 -12.93 12.25
CA LEU A 481 -14.38 -12.91 10.79
C LEU A 481 -15.10 -14.12 10.19
N SER A 482 -15.73 -13.91 9.05
CA SER A 482 -16.29 -14.95 8.19
C SER A 482 -15.18 -15.86 7.63
N PRO A 483 -15.52 -17.05 7.09
CA PRO A 483 -14.54 -17.89 6.40
C PRO A 483 -13.80 -17.16 5.25
N GLU A 484 -14.53 -16.45 4.40
CA GLU A 484 -13.94 -15.72 3.26
C GLU A 484 -13.01 -14.58 3.71
N GLU A 485 -13.39 -13.88 4.80
CA GLU A 485 -12.52 -12.88 5.41
C GLU A 485 -11.24 -13.50 5.99
N MET A 486 -11.35 -14.67 6.64
CA MET A 486 -10.18 -15.41 7.09
C MET A 486 -9.29 -15.84 5.91
N ASP A 487 -9.87 -16.25 4.78
CA ASP A 487 -9.12 -16.63 3.57
C ASP A 487 -8.32 -15.45 3.01
N TYR A 488 -8.94 -14.28 2.90
CA TYR A 488 -8.31 -13.03 2.47
C TYR A 488 -7.10 -12.68 3.34
N TRP A 489 -7.29 -12.54 4.65
CA TRP A 489 -6.21 -12.10 5.51
C TRP A 489 -5.11 -13.15 5.68
N ASN A 490 -5.47 -14.44 5.68
CA ASN A 490 -4.50 -15.53 5.76
C ASN A 490 -3.63 -15.60 4.50
N PHE A 491 -4.22 -15.42 3.32
CA PHE A 491 -3.49 -15.37 2.05
C PHE A 491 -2.48 -14.23 2.02
N PHE A 492 -2.89 -13.00 2.34
CA PHE A 492 -1.99 -11.85 2.29
C PHE A 492 -0.93 -11.86 3.39
N ALA A 493 -1.24 -12.39 4.58
CA ALA A 493 -0.23 -12.62 5.60
C ALA A 493 0.86 -13.59 5.11
N ALA A 494 0.46 -14.72 4.51
CA ALA A 494 1.37 -15.70 3.92
C ALA A 494 2.13 -15.17 2.69
N ARG A 495 1.55 -14.25 1.92
CA ARG A 495 2.21 -13.66 0.75
C ARG A 495 3.48 -12.90 1.11
N HIS A 496 3.56 -12.32 2.31
CA HIS A 496 4.75 -11.57 2.76
C HIS A 496 5.98 -12.43 3.03
N GLU A 497 5.80 -13.72 3.37
CA GLU A 497 6.93 -14.66 3.56
C GLU A 497 7.41 -15.32 2.25
N ALA A 498 6.75 -15.04 1.13
CA ALA A 498 7.12 -15.59 -0.16
C ALA A 498 8.59 -15.26 -0.50
N ARG A 499 9.30 -16.24 -1.08
CA ARG A 499 10.71 -16.08 -1.48
C ARG A 499 10.90 -15.63 -2.94
N SER A 500 9.83 -15.71 -3.73
CA SER A 500 9.81 -15.33 -5.13
C SER A 500 8.37 -15.28 -5.63
N GLY A 501 8.13 -14.67 -6.79
CA GLY A 501 6.82 -14.75 -7.48
C GLY A 501 5.69 -13.97 -6.79
N ALA A 502 6.01 -13.21 -5.74
CA ALA A 502 5.09 -12.30 -5.06
C ALA A 502 5.51 -10.82 -5.26
N THR A 503 6.35 -10.55 -6.26
CA THR A 503 6.72 -9.18 -6.64
C THR A 503 5.56 -8.52 -7.36
N THR A 504 5.17 -7.33 -6.90
CA THR A 504 4.06 -6.59 -7.51
C THR A 504 4.42 -6.09 -8.90
N PHE A 505 3.40 -5.69 -9.67
CA PHE A 505 3.53 -4.94 -10.92
C PHE A 505 4.50 -3.75 -10.83
N GLY A 506 4.51 -3.05 -9.69
CA GLY A 506 5.41 -1.93 -9.42
C GLY A 506 6.87 -2.33 -9.19
N GLY A 507 7.17 -3.63 -9.15
CA GLY A 507 8.48 -4.18 -8.83
C GLY A 507 8.72 -4.39 -7.34
N MET A 508 7.68 -4.34 -6.49
CA MET A 508 7.83 -4.41 -5.03
C MET A 508 7.80 -5.86 -4.56
N PRO A 509 8.92 -6.42 -4.08
CA PRO A 509 9.01 -7.84 -3.73
C PRO A 509 8.43 -8.16 -2.35
N ALA A 510 8.33 -9.44 -2.03
CA ALA A 510 8.23 -9.91 -0.65
C ALA A 510 9.56 -9.72 0.11
N PHE A 511 9.54 -9.87 1.44
CA PHE A 511 10.65 -9.50 2.33
C PHE A 511 11.99 -10.17 1.97
N PHE A 512 11.97 -11.45 1.56
CA PHE A 512 13.18 -12.16 1.17
C PHE A 512 13.89 -11.51 -0.01
N GLU A 513 13.16 -11.19 -1.08
CA GLU A 513 13.70 -10.53 -2.26
C GLU A 513 14.06 -9.06 -1.94
N ALA A 514 13.30 -8.37 -1.08
CA ALA A 514 13.60 -7.01 -0.63
C ALA A 514 14.98 -6.90 0.06
N THR A 515 15.42 -7.96 0.73
CA THR A 515 16.77 -8.03 1.36
C THR A 515 17.86 -8.56 0.43
N GLY A 516 17.55 -8.73 -0.86
CA GLY A 516 18.44 -9.38 -1.82
C GLY A 516 18.71 -10.85 -1.49
N GLY A 517 17.74 -11.53 -0.86
CA GLY A 517 17.81 -12.94 -0.48
C GLY A 517 18.59 -13.23 0.81
N ARG A 518 18.80 -12.22 1.67
CA ARG A 518 19.66 -12.33 2.86
C ARG A 518 18.90 -12.60 4.15
N ALA A 519 17.63 -12.23 4.25
CA ALA A 519 16.80 -12.51 5.40
C ALA A 519 15.48 -13.17 5.02
N THR A 520 14.90 -13.91 5.96
CA THR A 520 13.62 -14.62 5.79
C THR A 520 12.58 -14.10 6.76
N LEU A 521 11.31 -14.09 6.32
CA LEU A 521 10.15 -13.83 7.16
C LEU A 521 9.41 -15.16 7.40
N ASP A 522 9.02 -15.45 8.64
CA ASP A 522 8.11 -16.54 9.01
C ASP A 522 6.83 -15.91 9.58
N THR A 523 5.72 -16.12 8.89
CA THR A 523 4.40 -15.59 9.28
C THR A 523 3.49 -16.63 9.93
N SER A 524 4.01 -17.83 10.18
CA SER A 524 3.18 -18.93 10.69
C SER A 524 2.73 -18.70 12.13
N VAL A 525 1.48 -19.05 12.41
CA VAL A 525 0.90 -19.01 13.76
C VAL A 525 1.24 -20.30 14.52
N GLU A 526 2.02 -20.16 15.59
CA GLU A 526 2.39 -21.23 16.54
C GLU A 526 1.49 -21.23 17.78
N ARG A 527 1.04 -22.39 18.27
CA ARG A 527 0.34 -22.51 19.57
C ARG A 527 1.31 -22.70 20.74
N TYR A 528 0.81 -22.53 21.96
CA TYR A 528 1.57 -22.73 23.20
C TYR A 528 2.20 -24.11 23.39
N ASP A 529 1.58 -25.15 22.84
CA ASP A 529 2.14 -26.51 22.86
C ASP A 529 3.21 -26.72 21.78
N GLY A 530 3.62 -25.65 21.09
CA GLY A 530 4.53 -25.68 19.95
C GLY A 530 3.93 -26.32 18.69
N SER A 531 2.66 -26.72 18.73
CA SER A 531 2.00 -27.26 17.55
C SER A 531 1.61 -26.13 16.59
N ARG A 532 1.95 -26.30 15.32
CA ARG A 532 1.38 -25.54 14.20
C ARG A 532 0.10 -26.24 13.74
N ILE A 533 -0.74 -25.59 12.95
CA ILE A 533 -1.85 -26.29 12.29
C ILE A 533 -1.23 -27.34 11.34
N VAL A 534 -1.18 -28.60 11.79
CA VAL A 534 -0.55 -29.70 11.04
C VAL A 534 -1.44 -30.11 9.86
N ASN A 535 -0.81 -30.46 8.74
CA ASN A 535 -1.42 -30.94 7.49
C ASN A 535 -2.20 -29.89 6.68
N VAL A 536 -1.82 -28.61 6.75
CA VAL A 536 -2.27 -27.61 5.78
C VAL A 536 -1.21 -27.55 4.67
N PRO A 537 -1.55 -27.81 3.41
CA PRO A 537 -0.64 -27.55 2.30
C PRO A 537 -0.15 -26.10 2.35
N PRO A 538 1.11 -25.81 2.00
CA PRO A 538 1.56 -24.42 1.87
C PRO A 538 0.60 -23.65 0.96
N LEU A 539 0.22 -22.45 1.37
CA LEU A 539 -0.63 -21.58 0.55
C LEU A 539 0.14 -21.20 -0.71
N GLN A 540 -0.48 -21.39 -1.87
CA GLN A 540 0.06 -20.95 -3.15
C GLN A 540 -0.08 -19.42 -3.24
N VAL A 541 0.93 -18.70 -2.77
CA VAL A 541 0.94 -17.21 -2.75
C VAL A 541 1.83 -16.58 -3.82
N SER A 542 2.61 -17.41 -4.51
CA SER A 542 3.55 -17.03 -5.57
C SER A 542 3.00 -17.39 -6.93
N ASP A 543 3.21 -16.50 -7.92
CA ASP A 543 2.84 -16.72 -9.32
C ASP A 543 1.38 -17.23 -9.45
N VAL A 544 0.48 -16.64 -8.65
CA VAL A 544 -0.93 -17.07 -8.54
C VAL A 544 -1.64 -16.84 -9.87
N PRO A 545 -2.35 -17.84 -10.42
CA PRO A 545 -3.09 -17.66 -11.65
C PRO A 545 -4.20 -16.62 -11.50
N ILE A 546 -4.65 -16.05 -12.61
CA ILE A 546 -5.83 -15.19 -12.66
C ILE A 546 -7.05 -16.06 -12.86
N ASP A 547 -8.04 -15.91 -11.99
CA ASP A 547 -9.31 -16.62 -12.11
C ASP A 547 -10.03 -16.24 -13.42
N PRO A 548 -10.71 -17.18 -14.09
CA PRO A 548 -11.37 -16.90 -15.35
C PRO A 548 -12.51 -15.85 -15.24
N GLY A 549 -13.10 -15.68 -14.05
CA GLY A 549 -14.16 -14.69 -13.78
C GLY A 549 -13.67 -13.33 -13.29
N GLU A 550 -12.35 -13.13 -13.16
CA GLU A 550 -11.77 -11.98 -12.48
C GLU A 550 -12.01 -10.63 -13.22
N PHE A 551 -12.18 -10.70 -14.53
CA PHE A 551 -12.45 -9.56 -15.40
C PHE A 551 -13.96 -9.34 -15.53
N ARG A 552 -14.48 -8.28 -14.91
CA ARG A 552 -15.90 -7.95 -15.00
C ARG A 552 -16.33 -7.72 -16.45
N GLY A 553 -17.47 -8.30 -16.81
CA GLY A 553 -18.05 -8.21 -18.15
C GLY A 553 -17.54 -9.25 -19.15
N VAL A 554 -16.54 -10.05 -18.76
CA VAL A 554 -16.13 -11.24 -19.50
C VAL A 554 -15.98 -12.44 -18.56
N GLN A 555 -15.98 -13.63 -19.13
CA GLN A 555 -15.67 -14.88 -18.45
C GLN A 555 -14.72 -15.65 -19.36
N LEU A 556 -13.50 -15.87 -18.90
CA LEU A 556 -12.51 -16.65 -19.64
C LEU A 556 -12.84 -18.14 -19.56
N ASP A 557 -12.38 -18.87 -20.57
CA ASP A 557 -12.54 -20.32 -20.64
C ASP A 557 -11.57 -21.04 -19.69
N ASP A 558 -10.38 -20.47 -19.51
CA ASP A 558 -9.27 -21.02 -18.72
C ASP A 558 -8.62 -19.95 -17.82
N GLU A 559 -7.92 -20.38 -16.77
CA GLU A 559 -7.10 -19.51 -15.93
C GLU A 559 -5.91 -18.94 -16.72
N ILE A 560 -5.51 -17.71 -16.39
CA ILE A 560 -4.27 -17.14 -16.93
C ILE A 560 -3.12 -17.47 -15.97
N PRO A 561 -2.03 -18.11 -16.43
CA PRO A 561 -0.88 -18.38 -15.57
C PRO A 561 -0.32 -17.12 -14.92
N GLY A 562 -0.02 -17.17 -13.62
CA GLY A 562 0.67 -16.09 -12.92
C GLY A 562 2.16 -15.96 -13.27
N SER A 563 2.72 -16.93 -14.01
CA SER A 563 4.07 -16.87 -14.56
C SER A 563 4.17 -17.49 -15.94
N MET A 564 5.03 -16.92 -16.79
CA MET A 564 5.25 -17.30 -18.18
C MET A 564 6.73 -17.16 -18.57
N THR A 565 7.09 -17.70 -19.73
CA THR A 565 8.43 -17.56 -20.33
C THR A 565 8.43 -16.45 -21.39
N VAL A 566 9.55 -15.76 -21.58
CA VAL A 566 9.70 -14.81 -22.70
C VAL A 566 9.43 -15.50 -24.04
N GLY A 567 8.59 -14.87 -24.86
CA GLY A 567 8.14 -15.37 -26.16
C GLY A 567 6.99 -16.36 -26.08
N GLU A 568 6.51 -16.70 -24.88
CA GLU A 568 5.31 -17.51 -24.71
C GLU A 568 4.08 -16.74 -25.18
N THR A 569 3.18 -17.48 -25.81
CA THR A 569 1.91 -16.98 -26.33
C THR A 569 0.78 -17.70 -25.63
N ILE A 570 -0.15 -16.95 -25.05
CA ILE A 570 -1.39 -17.50 -24.49
C ILE A 570 -2.58 -17.18 -25.38
N MET A 571 -3.55 -18.08 -25.37
CA MET A 571 -4.86 -17.81 -25.95
C MET A 571 -5.75 -17.19 -24.88
N PHE A 572 -6.26 -16.01 -25.17
CA PHE A 572 -7.21 -15.29 -24.33
C PHE A 572 -8.58 -15.47 -24.97
N ILE A 573 -9.30 -16.50 -24.49
CA ILE A 573 -10.59 -16.95 -25.03
C ILE A 573 -11.62 -16.83 -23.93
N GLY A 574 -12.81 -16.36 -24.28
CA GLY A 574 -13.91 -16.29 -23.33
C GLY A 574 -15.22 -15.85 -23.93
N THR A 575 -16.13 -15.54 -23.03
CA THR A 575 -17.46 -15.01 -23.32
C THR A 575 -17.65 -13.63 -22.73
N ILE A 576 -18.42 -12.78 -23.39
CA ILE A 576 -18.90 -11.52 -22.88
C ILE A 576 -20.10 -11.83 -21.97
N THR A 577 -20.01 -11.42 -20.72
CA THR A 577 -21.02 -11.61 -19.67
C THR A 577 -21.67 -10.31 -19.22
N SER A 578 -21.18 -9.16 -19.71
CA SER A 578 -21.70 -7.85 -19.34
C SER A 578 -23.16 -7.70 -19.73
N SER A 579 -24.04 -7.46 -18.74
CA SER A 579 -25.42 -7.01 -18.97
C SER A 579 -25.49 -5.54 -19.38
N ASP A 580 -24.47 -4.77 -19.00
CA ASP A 580 -24.45 -3.31 -19.12
C ASP A 580 -23.89 -2.88 -20.49
N ALA A 581 -23.39 -3.84 -21.27
CA ALA A 581 -22.84 -3.65 -22.61
C ALA A 581 -23.41 -4.72 -23.56
N PRO A 582 -24.69 -4.63 -23.98
CA PRO A 582 -25.29 -5.64 -24.86
C PRO A 582 -24.75 -5.62 -26.30
N ASP A 583 -24.19 -4.49 -26.74
CA ASP A 583 -23.75 -4.24 -28.12
C ASP A 583 -22.22 -4.07 -28.22
N VAL A 584 -21.47 -4.98 -27.59
CA VAL A 584 -20.00 -5.00 -27.68
C VAL A 584 -19.56 -5.32 -29.10
N VAL A 585 -18.79 -4.42 -29.69
CA VAL A 585 -18.23 -4.56 -31.05
C VAL A 585 -16.76 -4.95 -31.05
N GLU A 586 -16.06 -4.77 -29.93
CA GLU A 586 -14.64 -5.05 -29.82
C GLU A 586 -14.28 -5.35 -28.35
N VAL A 587 -13.51 -6.42 -28.13
CA VAL A 587 -12.89 -6.76 -26.84
C VAL A 587 -11.41 -6.52 -26.98
N CYS A 588 -10.82 -5.75 -26.07
CA CYS A 588 -9.39 -5.46 -26.05
C CYS A 588 -8.74 -5.91 -24.74
N VAL A 589 -7.56 -6.50 -24.84
CA VAL A 589 -6.67 -6.78 -23.72
C VAL A 589 -5.44 -5.89 -23.83
N HIS A 590 -5.12 -5.22 -22.72
CA HIS A 590 -3.97 -4.35 -22.56
C HIS A 590 -2.93 -5.04 -21.68
N GLN A 591 -1.80 -5.42 -22.27
CA GLN A 591 -0.62 -5.85 -21.54
C GLN A 591 0.12 -4.59 -21.09
N VAL A 592 0.01 -4.27 -19.81
CA VAL A 592 0.69 -3.14 -19.20
C VAL A 592 1.98 -3.67 -18.59
N HIS A 593 3.12 -3.05 -18.82
CA HIS A 593 4.36 -3.42 -18.14
C HIS A 593 5.24 -2.22 -17.86
N THR A 594 6.16 -2.43 -16.93
CA THR A 594 7.07 -1.42 -16.39
C THR A 594 8.49 -1.65 -16.89
N GLY A 595 9.30 -0.58 -17.02
CA GLY A 595 10.73 -0.69 -17.35
C GLY A 595 11.09 -0.69 -18.84
N GLY A 596 10.37 0.08 -19.66
CA GLY A 596 10.75 0.39 -21.04
C GLY A 596 11.43 1.76 -21.18
N PRO A 597 12.06 2.06 -22.33
CA PRO A 597 12.39 3.44 -22.70
C PRO A 597 11.18 4.35 -22.45
N VAL A 598 11.44 5.43 -21.71
CA VAL A 598 10.51 6.51 -21.41
C VAL A 598 9.95 7.03 -22.74
N ASP A 599 8.64 7.12 -22.84
CA ASP A 599 8.02 7.77 -24.00
C ASP A 599 8.22 9.30 -23.96
N ASP A 600 7.79 9.99 -25.02
CA ASP A 600 7.91 11.45 -25.11
C ASP A 600 7.13 12.19 -24.00
N GLU A 601 6.27 11.48 -23.25
CA GLU A 601 5.47 12.00 -22.14
C GLU A 601 6.10 11.74 -20.75
N GLY A 602 7.28 11.12 -20.69
CA GLY A 602 7.94 10.86 -19.40
C GLY A 602 7.43 9.59 -18.70
N SER A 603 6.56 8.80 -19.34
CA SER A 603 6.00 7.58 -18.78
C SER A 603 6.91 6.38 -19.01
N ASP A 604 7.17 5.62 -17.94
CA ASP A 604 7.79 4.30 -18.00
C ASP A 604 6.74 3.18 -17.82
N ILE A 605 5.58 3.40 -18.43
CA ILE A 605 4.54 2.41 -18.57
C ILE A 605 4.38 2.14 -20.06
N ARG A 606 4.56 0.88 -20.45
CA ARG A 606 4.27 0.43 -21.80
C ARG A 606 2.98 -0.34 -21.83
N VAL A 607 2.14 -0.02 -22.79
CA VAL A 607 0.86 -0.69 -23.03
C VAL A 607 0.90 -1.31 -24.42
N VAL A 608 0.77 -2.64 -24.47
CA VAL A 608 0.54 -3.37 -25.72
C VAL A 608 -0.92 -3.80 -25.74
N THR A 609 -1.67 -3.29 -26.72
CA THR A 609 -3.10 -3.57 -26.86
C THR A 609 -3.34 -4.58 -27.96
N THR A 610 -4.10 -5.63 -27.66
CA THR A 610 -4.59 -6.62 -28.63
C THR A 610 -6.12 -6.62 -28.57
N CYS A 611 -6.79 -6.58 -29.72
CA CYS A 611 -8.25 -6.55 -29.79
C CYS A 611 -8.80 -7.64 -30.71
N ASP A 612 -10.04 -8.04 -30.47
CA ASP A 612 -10.82 -8.97 -31.29
C ASP A 612 -12.25 -8.45 -31.49
N GLU A 613 -12.81 -8.70 -32.68
CA GLU A 613 -14.23 -8.46 -32.97
C GLU A 613 -15.00 -9.74 -32.56
N PRO A 614 -15.84 -9.69 -31.51
CA PRO A 614 -16.46 -10.90 -30.97
C PRO A 614 -17.41 -11.55 -31.99
N ALA A 615 -17.36 -12.88 -32.07
CA ALA A 615 -18.29 -13.69 -32.84
C ALA A 615 -19.52 -14.02 -31.97
N GLY A 616 -20.51 -13.13 -31.97
CA GLY A 616 -21.62 -13.19 -31.03
C GLY A 616 -21.16 -12.69 -29.66
N ASN A 617 -21.28 -13.52 -28.62
CA ASN A 617 -20.76 -13.20 -27.29
C ASN A 617 -19.40 -13.85 -27.01
N HIS A 618 -18.71 -14.42 -28.00
CA HIS A 618 -17.41 -15.07 -27.82
C HIS A 618 -16.30 -14.24 -28.44
N PHE A 619 -15.13 -14.19 -27.78
CA PHE A 619 -13.91 -13.58 -28.32
C PHE A 619 -12.74 -14.55 -28.20
N SER A 620 -11.73 -14.37 -29.04
CA SER A 620 -10.51 -15.17 -29.03
C SER A 620 -9.34 -14.36 -29.58
N MET A 621 -8.35 -14.06 -28.74
CA MET A 621 -7.13 -13.39 -29.16
C MET A 621 -5.88 -14.08 -28.63
N SER A 622 -4.73 -13.75 -29.23
CA SER A 622 -3.43 -14.34 -28.90
C SER A 622 -2.55 -13.26 -28.29
N LEU A 623 -2.10 -13.46 -27.05
CA LEU A 623 -1.24 -12.51 -26.34
C LEU A 623 0.17 -13.07 -26.24
N THR A 624 1.18 -12.32 -26.69
CA THR A 624 2.58 -12.74 -26.62
C THR A 624 3.35 -11.82 -25.68
N PHE A 625 4.18 -12.38 -24.82
CA PHE A 625 4.99 -11.62 -23.86
C PHE A 625 6.44 -11.56 -24.34
N ASP A 626 6.87 -10.40 -24.81
CA ASP A 626 8.09 -10.24 -25.61
C ASP A 626 9.38 -10.04 -24.80
N ARG A 627 9.28 -9.84 -23.47
CA ARG A 627 10.44 -9.56 -22.61
C ARG A 627 10.23 -10.03 -21.19
N ALA A 628 11.34 -10.23 -20.47
CA ALA A 628 11.31 -10.51 -19.05
C ALA A 628 10.88 -9.25 -18.31
N SER A 629 9.71 -9.27 -17.67
CA SER A 629 9.14 -8.15 -16.93
C SER A 629 7.98 -8.62 -16.05
N ARG A 630 7.35 -7.67 -15.36
CA ARG A 630 6.08 -7.84 -14.67
C ARG A 630 4.99 -7.18 -15.49
N TYR A 631 3.95 -7.94 -15.83
CA TYR A 631 2.85 -7.46 -16.65
C TYR A 631 1.57 -7.39 -15.82
N GLY A 632 0.84 -6.28 -15.92
CA GLY A 632 -0.58 -6.19 -15.58
C GLY A 632 -1.43 -6.45 -16.83
N LEU A 633 -2.67 -6.93 -16.64
CA LEU A 633 -3.63 -7.11 -17.72
C LEU A 633 -4.86 -6.25 -17.49
N GLU A 634 -5.27 -5.44 -18.46
CA GLU A 634 -6.54 -4.71 -18.39
C GLU A 634 -7.44 -5.18 -19.53
N VAL A 635 -8.75 -5.33 -19.28
CA VAL A 635 -9.73 -5.72 -20.30
C VAL A 635 -10.69 -4.55 -20.54
N SER A 636 -10.87 -4.18 -21.80
CA SER A 636 -11.87 -3.19 -22.18
C SER A 636 -12.86 -3.75 -23.19
N LEU A 637 -14.11 -3.34 -23.02
CA LEU A 637 -15.24 -3.65 -23.89
C LEU A 637 -15.66 -2.36 -24.56
N LYS A 638 -15.60 -2.34 -25.89
CA LYS A 638 -16.07 -1.22 -26.70
C LYS A 638 -17.48 -1.53 -27.19
N VAL A 639 -18.41 -0.63 -26.94
CA VAL A 639 -19.79 -0.75 -27.44
C VAL A 639 -20.00 0.12 -28.66
N GLN A 640 -20.95 -0.26 -29.52
CA GLN A 640 -21.33 0.55 -30.67
C GLN A 640 -22.00 1.85 -30.18
N ALA A 641 -21.45 3.01 -30.55
CA ALA A 641 -22.10 4.29 -30.25
C ALA A 641 -23.31 4.51 -31.15
N ASP A 642 -24.42 4.97 -30.55
CA ASP A 642 -25.57 5.49 -31.27
C ASP A 642 -25.24 6.92 -31.79
N ASP A 643 -24.62 6.99 -32.96
CA ASP A 643 -24.52 8.21 -33.81
C ASP A 643 -23.80 9.45 -33.22
N THR A 644 -23.12 9.32 -32.07
CA THR A 644 -22.19 10.34 -31.54
C THR A 644 -20.73 9.95 -31.83
N ASP A 645 -19.91 10.91 -32.26
CA ASP A 645 -18.51 10.74 -32.70
C ASP A 645 -17.53 10.17 -31.63
N GLU A 646 -18.01 9.72 -30.47
CA GLU A 646 -17.18 9.05 -29.45
C GLU A 646 -17.76 7.68 -29.05
N PRO A 647 -16.94 6.60 -29.06
CA PRO A 647 -17.36 5.29 -28.58
C PRO A 647 -17.46 5.26 -27.05
N ASP A 648 -18.57 4.75 -26.52
CA ASP A 648 -18.67 4.37 -25.10
C ASP A 648 -17.73 3.19 -24.84
N VAL A 649 -16.82 3.34 -23.87
CA VAL A 649 -15.88 2.30 -23.48
C VAL A 649 -16.14 1.89 -22.05
N THR A 650 -16.69 0.69 -21.85
CA THR A 650 -16.73 0.07 -20.53
C THR A 650 -15.39 -0.62 -20.28
N ARG A 651 -14.58 -0.11 -19.34
CA ARG A 651 -13.28 -0.71 -18.98
C ARG A 651 -13.39 -1.44 -17.64
N SER A 652 -12.89 -2.67 -17.57
CA SER A 652 -12.66 -3.40 -16.32
C SER A 652 -11.16 -3.68 -16.19
N SER A 653 -10.51 -3.05 -15.21
CA SER A 653 -9.07 -3.23 -14.99
C SER A 653 -8.81 -4.27 -13.90
N PHE A 654 -7.99 -5.28 -14.17
CA PHE A 654 -7.51 -6.23 -13.16
C PHE A 654 -5.98 -6.31 -13.15
N MET A 655 -5.36 -5.63 -12.19
CA MET A 655 -3.92 -5.65 -12.02
C MET A 655 -3.48 -6.80 -11.13
N THR A 656 -2.93 -7.82 -11.76
CA THR A 656 -1.96 -8.71 -11.12
C THR A 656 -0.68 -8.74 -11.93
N GLY A 657 0.47 -8.78 -11.26
CA GLY A 657 1.76 -8.95 -11.90
C GLY A 657 1.97 -10.38 -12.38
N ILE A 658 1.70 -10.64 -13.66
CA ILE A 658 2.18 -11.84 -14.35
C ILE A 658 3.71 -11.75 -14.44
N THR A 659 4.40 -12.76 -13.92
CA THR A 659 5.86 -12.86 -14.01
C THR A 659 6.26 -13.42 -15.37
N VAL A 660 7.01 -12.67 -16.18
CA VAL A 660 7.61 -13.21 -17.41
C VAL A 660 9.12 -13.36 -17.21
N ARG A 661 9.65 -14.57 -17.40
CA ARG A 661 11.06 -14.92 -17.15
C ARG A 661 11.81 -15.37 -18.40
#